data_AF-A0A0G0XL25-F1
#
_entry.id   AF-A0A0G0XL25-F1
#
_cell.length_a   1.000
_cell.length_b   1.000
_cell.length_c   1.000
_cell.angle_alpha   90.00
_cell.angle_beta   90.00
_cell.angle_gamma   90.00
#
_symmetry.space_group_name_H-M   'P 1'
#
loop_
_entity.id
_entity.type
_entity.pdbx_description
1 polymer ?
#
loop_
_entity_poly.entity_id
_entity_poly.type
_entity_poly.pdbx_seq_one_letter_code
_entity_poly.pdbx_strand_id
1 'polypeptide(L)'
;MKQFLNDLLKNWWNNPLPEIKTRDVNLLSYFDPNVRKIISVVGFRRVGKTFTLLDFAQKYGKDKCVYINFEDERVPKKTEVLTQLIDVLTELKGKQPLVLLMDEIQEIPNWSIWARRINETTQHRLILSGSSSKLSSREIPTELRGQTITVPMFPLNWDEFLRFKKMDINIFPHPQVLNLLREFLTYGGLPEIVLAEEGRRSLILLDYLSSFVNRDIVERYKLRNKEAFGDLLRLLPNTRNYTYSKLANSLKSIGHTLTKATVIRYMQWLEWSFFVSRLEAFSANVKERIQTPKKSYLVDNFFSTQFSSSFSANYGHLLEQAVFHKLHVQNMWDPRYELTYWKDFSGNEVDFIVLYNKVVKELIQVTFASDIQEVQERETKALVKAAKALHQTSGTIITWDVEQTNVIGGIKITYRPLWKWLTTITTTNKEIVIPDNIPVLDVEPNLGGTGGPEGHFVHFQAINIGEKVAIDCRWGIRGFAYEWTSPEAFILRPSDKKKLEYKISDQRLFNQFVPELNIFFEYKDNRGMGYFTRRELILEKVPSGSFYNITGVGVFHPAVILRDSKIRYISSPYLRDNNLIHTVDVDVEDDNEMKRIHIGISDVLVKHFGFSEYELEAAFSELVQRKVRNMLREGKLQDHVFSSKEMPEKSLSGFEAYKALRDSLDQ
;
A
#
# COMPACT_ATOMS: atom_id res chain seq x y z
N MET A 1 -36.45 21.15 10.48
CA MET A 1 -35.08 20.58 10.35
C MET A 1 -34.93 19.30 11.15
N LYS A 2 -35.12 19.32 12.47
CA LYS A 2 -35.11 18.12 13.32
C LYS A 2 -35.98 16.96 12.80
N GLN A 3 -37.25 17.22 12.45
CA GLN A 3 -38.16 16.22 11.87
C GLN A 3 -37.60 15.62 10.56
N PHE A 4 -37.13 16.47 9.65
CA PHE A 4 -36.50 16.04 8.40
C PHE A 4 -35.29 15.12 8.64
N LEU A 5 -34.39 15.48 9.57
CA LEU A 5 -33.25 14.62 9.93
C LEU A 5 -33.70 13.29 10.54
N ASN A 6 -34.76 13.31 11.37
CA ASN A 6 -35.33 12.09 11.94
C ASN A 6 -35.85 11.15 10.84
N ASP A 7 -36.60 11.69 9.87
CA ASP A 7 -37.14 10.93 8.75
C ASP A 7 -36.02 10.41 7.83
N LEU A 8 -35.01 11.24 7.54
CA LEU A 8 -33.83 10.86 6.75
C LEU A 8 -33.08 9.68 7.39
N LEU A 9 -32.82 9.75 8.70
CA LEU A 9 -32.10 8.71 9.44
C LEU A 9 -32.91 7.42 9.56
N LYS A 10 -34.22 7.50 9.82
CA LYS A 10 -35.11 6.33 9.81
C LYS A 10 -35.13 5.66 8.44
N ASN A 11 -35.23 6.45 7.37
CA ASN A 11 -35.17 5.94 6.00
C ASN A 11 -33.85 5.22 5.71
N TRP A 12 -32.72 5.76 6.19
CA TRP A 12 -31.42 5.09 6.07
C TRP A 12 -31.45 3.69 6.68
N TRP A 13 -31.88 3.53 7.93
CA TRP A 13 -31.86 2.21 8.58
C TRP A 13 -32.89 1.24 7.99
N ASN A 14 -34.07 1.73 7.59
CA ASN A 14 -35.17 0.89 7.10
C ASN A 14 -35.01 0.40 5.66
N ASN A 15 -34.34 1.16 4.78
CA ASN A 15 -34.23 0.80 3.36
C ASN A 15 -32.99 -0.07 3.07
N PRO A 16 -33.06 -1.13 2.27
CA PRO A 16 -31.88 -1.92 1.93
C PRO A 16 -30.81 -1.08 1.21
N LEU A 17 -29.54 -1.49 1.34
CA LEU A 17 -28.46 -0.89 0.55
C LEU A 17 -28.64 -1.24 -0.93
N PRO A 18 -28.22 -0.36 -1.86
CA PRO A 18 -28.20 -0.70 -3.29
C PRO A 18 -27.22 -1.86 -3.57
N GLU A 19 -27.27 -2.43 -4.78
CA GLU A 19 -26.25 -3.38 -5.23
C GLU A 19 -24.88 -2.68 -5.28
N ILE A 20 -23.93 -3.20 -4.51
CA ILE A 20 -22.58 -2.66 -4.40
C ILE A 20 -21.61 -3.60 -5.12
N LYS A 21 -20.88 -3.07 -6.09
CA LYS A 21 -19.74 -3.76 -6.72
C LYS A 21 -18.47 -3.45 -5.93
N THR A 22 -17.87 -4.48 -5.35
CA THR A 22 -16.72 -4.35 -4.47
C THR A 22 -15.47 -3.83 -5.20
N ARG A 23 -14.83 -2.86 -4.57
CA ARG A 23 -13.58 -2.22 -4.98
C ARG A 23 -12.41 -2.80 -4.18
N ASP A 24 -11.19 -2.66 -4.69
CA ASP A 24 -9.98 -3.10 -3.95
C ASP A 24 -9.68 -2.19 -2.75
N VAL A 25 -10.08 -0.93 -2.83
CA VAL A 25 -9.97 0.01 -1.71
C VAL A 25 -10.92 -0.44 -0.58
N ASN A 26 -10.33 -0.95 0.51
CA ASN A 26 -11.07 -1.39 1.68
C ASN A 26 -10.95 -0.38 2.83
N LEU A 27 -12.01 0.38 3.12
CA LEU A 27 -11.97 1.36 4.22
C LEU A 27 -11.81 0.72 5.61
N LEU A 28 -12.18 -0.56 5.78
CA LEU A 28 -11.98 -1.26 7.04
C LEU A 28 -10.51 -1.41 7.42
N SER A 29 -9.59 -1.52 6.44
CA SER A 29 -8.15 -1.62 6.75
C SER A 29 -7.56 -0.33 7.30
N TYR A 30 -8.26 0.80 7.13
CA TYR A 30 -7.86 2.11 7.65
C TYR A 30 -8.66 2.51 8.90
N PHE A 31 -9.64 1.68 9.29
CA PHE A 31 -10.57 1.97 10.37
C PHE A 31 -10.19 1.19 11.62
N ASP A 32 -9.78 1.92 12.65
CA ASP A 32 -9.62 1.40 14.00
C ASP A 32 -10.58 2.14 14.95
N PRO A 33 -11.56 1.44 15.56
CA PRO A 33 -12.46 2.04 16.55
C PRO A 33 -11.75 2.74 17.71
N ASN A 34 -10.55 2.31 18.08
CA ASN A 34 -9.78 2.86 19.20
C ASN A 34 -8.98 4.11 18.80
N VAL A 35 -8.70 4.28 17.52
CA VAL A 35 -7.96 5.43 16.99
C VAL A 35 -8.93 6.54 16.60
N ARG A 36 -8.76 7.72 17.19
CA ARG A 36 -9.60 8.91 16.89
C ARG A 36 -9.12 9.66 15.64
N LYS A 37 -8.86 8.95 14.55
CA LYS A 37 -8.59 9.57 13.25
C LYS A 37 -9.86 9.59 12.41
N ILE A 38 -10.08 10.73 11.76
CA ILE A 38 -11.12 10.88 10.75
C ILE A 38 -10.60 10.21 9.47
N ILE A 39 -11.39 9.37 8.83
CA ILE A 39 -11.02 8.85 7.51
C ILE A 39 -11.59 9.80 6.46
N SER A 40 -10.78 10.24 5.50
CA SER A 40 -11.21 11.14 4.44
C SER A 40 -10.97 10.52 3.07
N VAL A 41 -12.05 10.12 2.41
CA VAL A 41 -12.04 9.51 1.08
C VAL A 41 -12.06 10.61 0.02
N VAL A 42 -11.00 10.69 -0.78
CA VAL A 42 -10.81 11.74 -1.78
C VAL A 42 -10.56 11.15 -3.15
N GLY A 43 -10.81 11.92 -4.20
CA GLY A 43 -10.48 11.48 -5.55
C GLY A 43 -11.34 12.17 -6.59
N PHE A 44 -11.02 11.88 -7.85
CA PHE A 44 -11.74 12.45 -8.99
C PHE A 44 -13.24 12.12 -8.95
N ARG A 45 -14.05 12.86 -9.70
CA ARG A 45 -15.49 12.64 -9.73
C ARG A 45 -15.83 11.29 -10.32
N ARG A 46 -16.90 10.69 -9.79
CA ARG A 46 -17.50 9.44 -10.29
C ARG A 46 -16.58 8.21 -10.28
N VAL A 47 -15.52 8.23 -9.45
CA VAL A 47 -14.64 7.07 -9.18
C VAL A 47 -15.23 6.06 -8.15
N GLY A 48 -16.45 6.29 -7.67
CA GLY A 48 -17.12 5.37 -6.74
C GLY A 48 -16.93 5.63 -5.23
N LYS A 49 -16.64 6.88 -4.83
CA LYS A 49 -16.48 7.27 -3.40
C LYS A 49 -17.71 6.93 -2.56
N THR A 50 -18.90 7.37 -2.99
CA THR A 50 -20.18 7.07 -2.33
C THR A 50 -20.39 5.57 -2.14
N PHE A 51 -20.21 4.78 -3.21
CA PHE A 51 -20.34 3.32 -3.13
C PHE A 51 -19.34 2.68 -2.17
N THR A 52 -18.15 3.25 -2.00
CA THR A 52 -17.15 2.76 -1.06
C THR A 52 -17.54 3.04 0.39
N LEU A 53 -18.22 4.16 0.68
CA LEU A 53 -18.83 4.39 1.99
C LEU A 53 -19.94 3.37 2.28
N LEU A 54 -20.79 3.08 1.30
CA LEU A 54 -21.86 2.11 1.45
C LEU A 54 -21.33 0.68 1.60
N ASP A 55 -20.25 0.31 0.89
CA ASP A 55 -19.52 -0.96 1.06
C ASP A 55 -18.97 -1.10 2.48
N PHE A 56 -18.40 -0.03 3.04
CA PHE A 56 -18.00 -0.02 4.45
C PHE A 56 -19.18 -0.29 5.38
N ALA A 57 -20.31 0.39 5.18
CA ALA A 57 -21.52 0.15 5.99
C ALA A 57 -21.99 -1.31 5.90
N GLN A 58 -21.96 -1.88 4.69
CA GLN A 58 -22.34 -3.28 4.46
C GLN A 58 -21.45 -4.25 5.24
N LYS A 59 -20.12 -4.05 5.22
CA LYS A 59 -19.15 -4.94 5.87
C LYS A 59 -19.04 -4.72 7.38
N TYR A 60 -19.14 -3.49 7.85
CA TYR A 60 -19.03 -3.14 9.28
C TYR A 60 -20.30 -3.44 10.09
N GLY A 61 -21.46 -3.31 9.43
CA GLY A 61 -22.77 -3.39 10.06
C GLY A 61 -23.53 -2.07 9.87
N LYS A 62 -24.53 -2.10 8.99
CA LYS A 62 -25.31 -0.92 8.61
C LYS A 62 -26.04 -0.27 9.80
N ASP A 63 -26.46 -1.08 10.77
CA ASP A 63 -27.10 -0.66 12.02
C ASP A 63 -26.19 0.21 12.90
N LYS A 64 -24.87 0.05 12.78
CA LYS A 64 -23.83 0.82 13.48
C LYS A 64 -23.35 2.04 12.70
N CYS A 65 -23.87 2.22 11.48
CA CYS A 65 -23.49 3.31 10.59
C CYS A 65 -24.65 4.29 10.36
N VAL A 66 -24.29 5.51 10.02
CA VAL A 66 -25.20 6.56 9.55
C VAL A 66 -24.63 7.13 8.27
N TYR A 67 -25.38 7.08 7.18
CA TYR A 67 -24.98 7.71 5.92
C TYR A 67 -25.86 8.93 5.64
N ILE A 68 -25.22 10.04 5.25
CA ILE A 68 -25.89 11.25 4.78
C ILE A 68 -25.13 11.79 3.57
N ASN A 69 -25.87 12.02 2.48
CA ASN A 69 -25.37 12.78 1.33
C ASN A 69 -25.70 14.25 1.50
N PHE A 70 -24.67 15.09 1.62
CA PHE A 70 -24.82 16.54 1.76
C PHE A 70 -24.95 17.28 0.43
N GLU A 71 -24.88 16.62 -0.73
CA GLU A 71 -25.31 17.23 -2.01
C GLU A 71 -26.84 17.31 -2.14
N ASP A 72 -27.58 16.41 -1.46
CA ASP A 72 -29.06 16.35 -1.48
C ASP A 72 -29.67 17.74 -1.25
N GLU A 73 -30.49 18.19 -2.21
CA GLU A 73 -31.09 19.52 -2.26
C GLU A 73 -32.04 19.78 -1.08
N ARG A 74 -32.57 18.71 -0.46
CA ARG A 74 -33.46 18.79 0.70
C ARG A 74 -32.68 19.06 1.98
N VAL A 75 -31.38 18.79 2.00
CA VAL A 75 -30.49 19.07 3.14
C VAL A 75 -30.08 20.55 3.12
N PRO A 76 -30.48 21.37 4.12
CA PRO A 76 -30.10 22.78 4.16
C PRO A 76 -28.57 22.96 4.23
N LYS A 77 -28.00 23.84 3.40
CA LYS A 77 -26.54 24.09 3.38
C LYS A 77 -26.11 25.04 4.50
N LYS A 78 -26.37 24.67 5.76
CA LYS A 78 -26.06 25.47 6.95
C LYS A 78 -25.49 24.62 8.08
N THR A 79 -24.63 25.21 8.92
CA THR A 79 -23.90 24.50 9.98
C THR A 79 -24.82 23.91 11.05
N GLU A 80 -26.00 24.50 11.26
CA GLU A 80 -27.00 24.05 12.23
C GLU A 80 -27.51 22.64 11.92
N VAL A 81 -27.50 22.20 10.66
CA VAL A 81 -27.85 20.82 10.26
C VAL A 81 -26.94 19.82 10.97
N LEU A 82 -25.63 20.05 10.94
CA LEU A 82 -24.64 19.17 11.55
C LEU A 82 -24.76 19.17 13.09
N THR A 83 -25.11 20.30 13.68
CA THR A 83 -25.31 20.38 15.14
C THR A 83 -26.57 19.61 15.56
N GLN A 84 -27.69 19.81 14.87
CA GLN A 84 -28.94 19.08 15.16
C GLN A 84 -28.85 17.59 14.82
N LEU A 85 -28.00 17.19 13.87
CA LEU A 85 -27.79 15.79 13.53
C LEU A 85 -27.41 14.96 14.77
N ILE A 86 -26.50 15.45 15.60
CA ILE A 86 -26.04 14.74 16.80
C ILE A 86 -27.16 14.62 17.84
N ASP A 87 -27.97 15.66 18.01
CA ASP A 87 -29.12 15.64 18.92
C ASP A 87 -30.14 14.58 18.46
N VAL A 88 -30.47 14.54 17.17
CA VAL A 88 -31.41 13.56 16.61
C VAL A 88 -30.85 12.14 16.69
N LEU A 89 -29.55 11.95 16.44
CA LEU A 89 -28.91 10.64 16.61
C LEU A 89 -28.98 10.15 18.06
N THR A 90 -28.76 11.05 19.02
CA THR A 90 -28.86 10.74 20.45
C THR A 90 -30.29 10.35 20.84
N GLU A 91 -31.30 11.01 20.26
CA GLU A 91 -32.71 10.66 20.49
C GLU A 91 -33.09 9.30 19.89
N LEU A 92 -32.58 8.96 18.71
CA LEU A 92 -32.94 7.73 18.00
C LEU A 92 -32.16 6.49 18.46
N LYS A 93 -30.88 6.66 18.85
CA LYS A 93 -29.95 5.56 19.14
C LYS A 93 -29.31 5.66 20.53
N GLY A 94 -29.68 6.66 21.34
CA GLY A 94 -29.03 6.93 22.60
C GLY A 94 -27.57 7.34 22.41
N LYS A 95 -26.73 7.10 23.42
CA LYS A 95 -25.29 7.41 23.40
C LYS A 95 -24.44 6.29 22.76
N GLN A 96 -25.03 5.45 21.92
CA GLN A 96 -24.31 4.36 21.27
C GLN A 96 -23.25 4.92 20.29
N PRO A 97 -22.01 4.38 20.29
CA PRO A 97 -21.02 4.72 19.28
C PRO A 97 -21.52 4.35 17.89
N LEU A 98 -21.40 5.29 16.94
CA LEU A 98 -21.80 5.10 15.54
C LEU A 98 -20.67 5.58 14.63
N VAL A 99 -20.59 4.99 13.43
CA VAL A 99 -19.74 5.50 12.36
C VAL A 99 -20.57 6.39 11.44
N LEU A 100 -20.23 7.68 11.39
CA LEU A 100 -20.91 8.67 10.57
C LEU A 100 -20.19 8.77 9.22
N LEU A 101 -20.86 8.28 8.18
CA LEU A 101 -20.46 8.28 6.77
C LEU A 101 -21.02 9.55 6.11
N MET A 102 -20.22 10.61 6.06
CA MET A 102 -20.65 11.94 5.66
C MET A 102 -20.17 12.21 4.23
N ASP A 103 -21.09 12.10 3.28
CA ASP A 103 -20.78 12.21 1.85
C ASP A 103 -20.94 13.64 1.34
N GLU A 104 -19.94 14.12 0.61
CA GLU A 104 -19.81 15.50 0.13
C GLU A 104 -20.01 16.55 1.26
N ILE A 105 -19.47 16.27 2.46
CA ILE A 105 -19.69 17.09 3.66
C ILE A 105 -19.28 18.56 3.49
N GLN A 106 -18.38 18.85 2.55
CA GLN A 106 -17.94 20.21 2.26
C GLN A 106 -19.01 21.14 1.69
N GLU A 107 -20.16 20.61 1.27
CA GLU A 107 -21.32 21.44 0.92
C GLU A 107 -21.88 22.19 2.15
N ILE A 108 -21.54 21.77 3.37
CA ILE A 108 -21.95 22.45 4.59
C ILE A 108 -20.86 23.42 5.08
N PRO A 109 -21.17 24.70 5.30
CA PRO A 109 -20.24 25.65 5.91
C PRO A 109 -19.77 25.20 7.30
N ASN A 110 -18.50 25.48 7.61
CA ASN A 110 -17.86 25.17 8.90
C ASN A 110 -17.85 23.67 9.28
N TRP A 111 -18.03 22.77 8.31
CA TRP A 111 -18.05 21.33 8.54
C TRP A 111 -16.78 20.80 9.22
N SER A 112 -15.61 21.34 8.90
CA SER A 112 -14.33 20.86 9.45
C SER A 112 -14.20 21.14 10.94
N ILE A 113 -14.73 22.28 11.41
CA ILE A 113 -14.82 22.62 12.85
C ILE A 113 -15.74 21.63 13.56
N TRP A 114 -16.90 21.36 12.96
CA TRP A 114 -17.83 20.37 13.49
C TRP A 114 -17.21 18.97 13.56
N ALA A 115 -16.57 18.52 12.49
CA ALA A 115 -15.98 17.18 12.40
C ALA A 115 -14.92 16.96 13.49
N ARG A 116 -14.01 17.93 13.69
CA ARG A 116 -13.02 17.87 14.78
C ARG A 116 -13.69 17.82 16.15
N ARG A 117 -14.66 18.71 16.40
CA ARG A 117 -15.42 18.72 17.66
C ARG A 117 -16.04 17.35 17.94
N ILE A 118 -16.76 16.77 16.97
CA ILE A 118 -17.45 15.48 17.17
C ILE A 118 -16.45 14.33 17.38
N ASN A 119 -15.35 14.31 16.64
CA ASN A 119 -14.29 13.31 16.81
C ASN A 119 -13.61 13.40 18.19
N GLU A 120 -13.52 14.60 18.78
CA GLU A 120 -12.91 14.84 20.10
C GLU A 120 -13.90 14.64 21.26
N THR A 121 -15.15 15.10 21.12
CA THR A 121 -16.11 15.16 22.24
C THR A 121 -17.07 13.98 22.32
N THR A 122 -17.11 13.12 21.29
CA THR A 122 -18.05 11.99 21.23
C THR A 122 -17.33 10.66 20.99
N GLN A 123 -18.09 9.55 21.11
CA GLN A 123 -17.61 8.21 20.75
C GLN A 123 -17.89 7.88 19.28
N HIS A 124 -18.48 8.80 18.52
CA HIS A 124 -18.69 8.60 17.09
C HIS A 124 -17.34 8.61 16.36
N ARG A 125 -17.29 7.88 15.24
CA ARG A 125 -16.17 7.93 14.30
C ARG A 125 -16.65 8.50 12.99
N LEU A 126 -15.78 9.23 12.30
CA LEU A 126 -16.13 9.95 11.09
C LEU A 126 -15.39 9.35 9.90
N ILE A 127 -16.16 9.00 8.86
CA ILE A 127 -15.64 8.75 7.53
C ILE A 127 -16.28 9.78 6.62
N LEU A 128 -15.46 10.64 6.04
CA LEU A 128 -15.88 11.74 5.20
C LEU A 128 -15.53 11.40 3.76
N SER A 129 -16.38 11.77 2.81
CA SER A 129 -15.97 11.88 1.41
C SER A 129 -16.21 13.29 0.90
N GLY A 130 -15.44 13.64 -0.12
CA GLY A 130 -15.76 14.79 -0.96
C GLY A 130 -15.07 14.68 -2.30
N SER A 131 -15.67 15.36 -3.28
CA SER A 131 -15.07 15.54 -4.59
C SER A 131 -13.75 16.31 -4.48
N SER A 132 -12.74 15.85 -5.23
CA SER A 132 -11.37 16.41 -5.28
C SER A 132 -11.32 17.91 -5.52
N SER A 133 -12.39 18.45 -6.07
CA SER A 133 -12.51 19.82 -6.48
C SER A 133 -13.02 20.76 -5.43
N LYS A 134 -13.54 20.34 -4.28
CA LYS A 134 -13.78 21.24 -3.14
C LYS A 134 -12.97 20.83 -1.92
N LEU A 135 -12.51 19.58 -1.90
CA LEU A 135 -11.60 19.04 -0.90
C LEU A 135 -10.37 18.46 -1.59
N SER A 136 -9.34 19.28 -1.81
CA SER A 136 -8.05 18.76 -2.28
C SER A 136 -7.46 17.84 -1.20
N SER A 137 -6.78 16.76 -1.61
CA SER A 137 -6.03 15.89 -0.69
C SER A 137 -4.98 16.63 0.13
N ARG A 138 -4.56 17.82 -0.31
CA ARG A 138 -3.65 18.71 0.43
C ARG A 138 -4.37 19.64 1.42
N GLU A 139 -5.62 19.97 1.16
CA GLU A 139 -6.40 20.89 1.98
C GLU A 139 -7.09 20.17 3.13
N ILE A 140 -7.60 18.94 2.92
CA ILE A 140 -8.28 18.20 3.99
C ILE A 140 -7.39 18.01 5.23
N PRO A 141 -6.12 17.55 5.13
CA PRO A 141 -5.26 17.43 6.31
C PRO A 141 -5.03 18.77 7.00
N THR A 142 -4.95 19.86 6.23
CA THR A 142 -4.78 21.21 6.76
C THR A 142 -6.04 21.66 7.50
N GLU A 143 -7.22 21.50 6.89
CA GLU A 143 -8.51 21.84 7.47
C GLU A 143 -8.83 21.00 8.71
N LEU A 144 -8.45 19.72 8.72
CA LEU A 144 -8.62 18.82 9.86
C LEU A 144 -7.40 18.80 10.81
N ARG A 145 -6.43 19.71 10.63
CA ARG A 145 -5.23 19.86 11.47
C ARG A 145 -4.46 18.54 11.73
N GLY A 146 -4.35 17.69 10.70
CA GLY A 146 -3.64 16.41 10.78
C GLY A 146 -4.40 15.30 11.50
N GLN A 147 -5.65 15.50 11.93
CA GLN A 147 -6.48 14.48 12.57
C GLN A 147 -7.16 13.52 11.57
N THR A 148 -6.62 13.40 10.36
CA THR A 148 -7.23 12.60 9.29
C THR A 148 -6.26 11.59 8.68
N ILE A 149 -6.82 10.46 8.23
CA ILE A 149 -6.19 9.52 7.31
C ILE A 149 -6.86 9.75 5.95
N THR A 150 -6.12 10.33 5.00
CA THR A 150 -6.63 10.59 3.65
C THR A 150 -6.48 9.34 2.79
N VAL A 151 -7.59 8.83 2.28
CA VAL A 151 -7.66 7.66 1.41
C VAL A 151 -8.00 8.11 -0.02
N PRO A 152 -7.00 8.32 -0.91
CA PRO A 152 -7.26 8.60 -2.31
C PRO A 152 -7.88 7.40 -3.06
N MET A 153 -8.83 7.72 -3.94
CA MET A 153 -9.51 6.81 -4.84
C MET A 153 -9.29 7.21 -6.30
N PHE A 154 -9.01 6.20 -7.12
CA PHE A 154 -8.75 6.32 -8.55
C PHE A 154 -9.79 5.56 -9.36
N PRO A 155 -9.85 5.73 -10.69
CA PRO A 155 -10.64 4.85 -11.56
C PRO A 155 -10.32 3.36 -11.33
N LEU A 156 -11.16 2.48 -11.87
CA LEU A 156 -10.99 1.03 -11.82
C LEU A 156 -9.61 0.66 -12.34
N ASN A 157 -8.86 -0.10 -11.54
CA ASN A 157 -7.69 -0.79 -12.07
C ASN A 157 -8.14 -1.94 -12.99
N TRP A 158 -7.18 -2.62 -13.61
CA TRP A 158 -7.46 -3.72 -14.55
C TRP A 158 -8.28 -4.86 -13.93
N ASP A 159 -7.95 -5.29 -12.72
CA ASP A 159 -8.66 -6.38 -12.05
C ASP A 159 -10.08 -5.96 -11.66
N GLU A 160 -10.25 -4.73 -11.17
CA GLU A 160 -11.56 -4.16 -10.90
C GLU A 160 -12.40 -4.00 -12.18
N PHE A 161 -11.78 -3.59 -13.29
CA PHE A 161 -12.44 -3.49 -14.61
C PHE A 161 -13.01 -4.85 -15.02
N LEU A 162 -12.21 -5.91 -14.93
CA LEU A 162 -12.62 -7.29 -15.22
C LEU A 162 -13.78 -7.73 -14.32
N ARG A 163 -13.69 -7.47 -13.00
CA ARG A 163 -14.77 -7.78 -12.05
C ARG A 163 -16.06 -7.00 -12.34
N PHE A 164 -15.96 -5.74 -12.72
CA PHE A 164 -17.12 -4.91 -13.06
C PHE A 164 -17.83 -5.45 -14.31
N LYS A 165 -17.05 -5.92 -15.29
CA LYS A 165 -17.50 -6.60 -16.51
C LYS A 165 -17.94 -8.05 -16.29
N LYS A 166 -17.69 -8.62 -15.10
CA LYS A 166 -17.92 -10.04 -14.76
C LYS A 166 -17.15 -11.00 -15.69
N MET A 167 -15.90 -10.65 -15.99
CA MET A 167 -15.02 -11.40 -16.88
C MET A 167 -13.87 -12.03 -16.09
N ASP A 168 -13.57 -13.32 -16.33
CA ASP A 168 -12.40 -14.02 -15.78
C ASP A 168 -11.44 -14.41 -16.90
N ILE A 169 -10.30 -13.72 -16.95
CA ILE A 169 -9.26 -13.92 -17.98
C ILE A 169 -8.64 -15.32 -17.95
N ASN A 170 -8.74 -16.06 -16.84
CA ASN A 170 -8.22 -17.44 -16.78
C ASN A 170 -9.06 -18.40 -17.63
N ILE A 171 -10.29 -18.03 -17.95
CA ILE A 171 -11.25 -18.82 -18.71
C ILE A 171 -11.26 -18.37 -20.19
N PHE A 172 -10.90 -17.11 -20.46
CA PHE A 172 -11.01 -16.54 -21.79
C PHE A 172 -9.82 -16.87 -22.70
N PRO A 173 -10.06 -17.17 -24.00
CA PRO A 173 -9.02 -17.26 -25.00
C PRO A 173 -8.21 -15.98 -25.10
N HIS A 174 -6.91 -16.12 -25.36
CA HIS A 174 -5.95 -15.02 -25.47
C HIS A 174 -6.43 -13.81 -26.32
N PRO A 175 -7.01 -13.98 -27.53
CA PRO A 175 -7.51 -12.85 -28.32
C PRO A 175 -8.63 -12.05 -27.63
N GLN A 176 -9.44 -12.70 -26.78
CA GLN A 176 -10.50 -12.04 -26.04
C GLN A 176 -9.93 -11.21 -24.87
N VAL A 177 -8.87 -11.70 -24.22
CA VAL A 177 -8.12 -10.92 -23.22
C VAL A 177 -7.53 -9.65 -23.85
N LEU A 178 -6.95 -9.76 -25.05
CA LEU A 178 -6.45 -8.60 -25.78
C LEU A 178 -7.56 -7.62 -26.18
N ASN A 179 -8.76 -8.11 -26.54
CA ASN A 179 -9.91 -7.24 -26.81
C ASN A 179 -10.36 -6.48 -25.56
N LEU A 180 -10.44 -7.15 -24.41
CA LEU A 180 -10.72 -6.52 -23.12
C LEU A 180 -9.64 -5.48 -22.76
N LEU A 181 -8.36 -5.78 -23.04
CA LEU A 181 -7.27 -4.84 -22.82
C LEU A 181 -7.40 -3.61 -23.72
N ARG A 182 -7.74 -3.78 -25.01
CA ARG A 182 -8.04 -2.64 -25.90
C ARG A 182 -9.19 -1.81 -25.35
N GLU A 183 -10.27 -2.46 -24.92
CA GLU A 183 -11.42 -1.77 -24.33
C GLU A 183 -11.02 -0.96 -23.09
N PHE A 184 -10.27 -1.55 -22.16
CA PHE A 184 -9.77 -0.86 -20.96
C PHE A 184 -8.85 0.31 -21.31
N LEU A 185 -7.96 0.14 -22.29
CA LEU A 185 -7.07 1.24 -22.71
C LEU A 185 -7.81 2.35 -23.45
N THR A 186 -8.86 2.02 -24.21
CA THR A 186 -9.61 3.02 -24.99
C THR A 186 -10.62 3.77 -24.12
N TYR A 187 -11.39 3.06 -23.29
CA TYR A 187 -12.50 3.62 -22.51
C TYR A 187 -12.18 3.82 -21.02
N GLY A 188 -10.99 3.39 -20.59
CA GLY A 188 -10.50 3.59 -19.23
C GLY A 188 -11.25 2.80 -18.16
N GLY A 189 -11.06 3.24 -16.92
CA GLY A 189 -11.54 2.59 -15.70
C GLY A 189 -12.65 3.35 -14.98
N LEU A 190 -13.21 4.44 -15.51
CA LEU A 190 -14.29 5.14 -14.82
C LEU A 190 -15.53 4.22 -14.65
N PRO A 191 -16.01 3.94 -13.42
CA PRO A 191 -17.05 2.94 -13.19
C PRO A 191 -18.31 3.07 -14.06
N GLU A 192 -18.88 4.27 -14.20
CA GLU A 192 -20.08 4.49 -15.02
C GLU A 192 -19.81 4.24 -16.50
N ILE A 193 -18.61 4.57 -17.01
CA ILE A 193 -18.22 4.33 -18.40
C ILE A 193 -18.05 2.84 -18.67
N VAL A 194 -17.45 2.11 -17.72
CA VAL A 194 -17.26 0.65 -17.82
C VAL A 194 -18.60 -0.08 -17.85
N LEU A 195 -19.59 0.40 -17.09
CA LEU A 195 -20.94 -0.17 -17.03
C LEU A 195 -21.86 0.31 -18.16
N ALA A 196 -21.52 1.42 -18.83
CA ALA A 196 -22.33 1.98 -19.91
C ALA A 196 -22.21 1.17 -21.22
N GLU A 197 -23.34 1.12 -21.94
CA GLU A 197 -23.38 0.68 -23.34
C GLU A 197 -22.47 1.55 -24.21
N GLU A 198 -21.81 0.91 -25.18
CA GLU A 198 -20.75 1.51 -26.01
C GLU A 198 -21.17 2.85 -26.65
N GLY A 199 -22.38 2.92 -27.22
CA GLY A 199 -22.91 4.13 -27.86
C GLY A 199 -23.18 5.31 -26.91
N ARG A 200 -23.21 5.09 -25.60
CA ARG A 200 -23.45 6.14 -24.59
C ARG A 200 -22.17 6.66 -23.93
N ARG A 201 -21.05 5.95 -24.04
CA ARG A 201 -19.80 6.28 -23.32
C ARG A 201 -19.29 7.69 -23.62
N SER A 202 -19.27 8.10 -24.89
CA SER A 202 -18.77 9.42 -25.29
C SER A 202 -19.64 10.56 -24.77
N LEU A 203 -20.98 10.38 -24.72
CA LEU A 203 -21.89 11.37 -24.17
C LEU A 203 -21.67 11.55 -22.66
N ILE A 204 -21.53 10.43 -21.95
CA ILE A 204 -21.24 10.44 -20.50
C ILE A 204 -19.90 11.16 -20.24
N LEU A 205 -18.88 10.92 -21.06
CA LEU A 205 -17.59 11.58 -20.90
C LEU A 205 -17.64 13.10 -21.13
N LEU A 206 -18.38 13.55 -22.14
CA LEU A 206 -18.55 14.98 -22.40
C LEU A 206 -19.23 15.67 -21.21
N ASP A 207 -20.22 15.03 -20.60
CA ASP A 207 -20.85 15.50 -19.37
C ASP A 207 -19.87 15.53 -18.18
N TYR A 208 -19.03 14.51 -18.02
CA TYR A 208 -17.98 14.47 -16.99
C TYR A 208 -16.99 15.63 -17.15
N LEU A 209 -16.48 15.84 -18.37
CA LEU A 209 -15.55 16.91 -18.68
C LEU A 209 -16.17 18.29 -18.45
N SER A 210 -17.40 18.50 -18.93
CA SER A 210 -18.12 19.76 -18.74
C SER A 210 -18.35 20.03 -17.25
N SER A 211 -18.81 19.03 -16.50
CA SER A 211 -19.05 19.13 -15.06
C SER A 211 -17.77 19.42 -14.29
N PHE A 212 -16.67 18.74 -14.63
CA PHE A 212 -15.35 18.98 -14.07
C PHE A 212 -14.90 20.42 -14.36
N VAL A 213 -14.80 20.82 -15.62
CA VAL A 213 -14.31 22.16 -15.99
C VAL A 213 -15.15 23.26 -15.33
N ASN A 214 -16.48 23.15 -15.36
CA ASN A 214 -17.35 24.20 -14.84
C ASN A 214 -17.37 24.25 -13.30
N ARG A 215 -17.64 23.14 -12.62
CA ARG A 215 -17.79 23.17 -11.15
C ARG A 215 -16.44 23.15 -10.44
N ASP A 216 -15.48 22.40 -10.97
CA ASP A 216 -14.25 22.06 -10.23
C ASP A 216 -13.13 23.05 -10.47
N ILE A 217 -13.16 23.69 -11.64
CA ILE A 217 -12.14 24.65 -12.04
C ILE A 217 -12.73 26.06 -12.10
N VAL A 218 -13.79 26.26 -12.89
CA VAL A 218 -14.33 27.60 -13.14
C VAL A 218 -14.94 28.22 -11.90
N GLU A 219 -15.92 27.56 -11.29
CA GLU A 219 -16.64 28.10 -10.13
C GLU A 219 -15.70 28.26 -8.93
N ARG A 220 -14.88 27.24 -8.66
CA ARG A 220 -13.95 27.24 -7.54
C ARG A 220 -12.87 28.31 -7.64
N TYR A 221 -12.13 28.33 -8.73
CA TYR A 221 -10.96 29.20 -8.86
C TYR A 221 -11.28 30.51 -9.57
N LYS A 222 -12.55 30.76 -9.88
CA LYS A 222 -13.04 31.94 -10.62
C LYS A 222 -12.25 32.13 -11.92
N LEU A 223 -12.12 31.04 -12.68
CA LEU A 223 -11.35 31.02 -13.93
C LEU A 223 -11.93 32.03 -14.93
N ARG A 224 -11.10 32.96 -15.38
CA ARG A 224 -11.50 34.00 -16.35
C ARG A 224 -11.42 33.51 -17.80
N ASN A 225 -10.31 32.90 -18.20
CA ASN A 225 -10.09 32.45 -19.57
C ASN A 225 -10.38 30.94 -19.70
N LYS A 226 -11.66 30.59 -19.92
CA LYS A 226 -12.11 29.20 -20.06
C LYS A 226 -11.55 28.53 -21.32
N GLU A 227 -11.47 29.29 -22.42
CA GLU A 227 -11.02 28.79 -23.71
C GLU A 227 -9.56 28.34 -23.64
N ALA A 228 -8.68 29.19 -23.11
CA ALA A 228 -7.26 28.85 -22.96
C ALA A 228 -7.03 27.65 -22.03
N PHE A 229 -7.88 27.46 -21.01
CA PHE A 229 -7.84 26.28 -20.15
C PHE A 229 -8.31 25.02 -20.89
N GLY A 230 -9.38 25.13 -21.69
CA GLY A 230 -9.85 24.05 -22.55
C GLY A 230 -8.80 23.60 -23.56
N ASP A 231 -8.09 24.54 -24.17
CA ASP A 231 -7.00 24.21 -25.10
C ASP A 231 -5.79 23.63 -24.38
N LEU A 232 -5.46 24.09 -23.16
CA LEU A 232 -4.46 23.44 -22.32
C LEU A 232 -4.82 21.96 -22.08
N LEU A 233 -6.07 21.65 -21.73
CA LEU A 233 -6.53 20.26 -21.54
C LEU A 233 -6.33 19.40 -22.79
N ARG A 234 -6.61 19.95 -23.98
CA ARG A 234 -6.42 19.25 -25.26
C ARG A 234 -4.94 19.08 -25.63
N LEU A 235 -4.08 20.00 -25.20
CA LEU A 235 -2.64 19.93 -25.47
C LEU A 235 -1.92 18.88 -24.61
N LEU A 236 -2.39 18.62 -23.39
CA LEU A 236 -1.68 17.77 -22.43
C LEU A 236 -1.44 16.33 -22.93
N PRO A 237 -2.44 15.58 -23.44
CA PRO A 237 -2.22 14.22 -23.95
C PRO A 237 -1.30 14.16 -25.16
N ASN A 238 -1.23 15.24 -25.92
CA ASN A 238 -0.42 15.35 -27.13
C ASN A 238 1.02 15.81 -26.82
N THR A 239 1.34 16.10 -25.56
CA THR A 239 2.66 16.59 -25.13
C THR A 239 3.33 15.60 -24.18
N ARG A 240 4.14 14.67 -24.71
CA ARG A 240 4.86 13.65 -23.91
C ARG A 240 5.65 14.25 -22.75
N ASN A 241 6.43 15.29 -23.04
CA ASN A 241 7.31 15.96 -22.11
C ASN A 241 7.09 17.48 -22.20
N TYR A 242 6.82 18.14 -21.09
CA TYR A 242 6.55 19.58 -21.06
C TYR A 242 7.41 20.34 -20.07
N THR A 243 7.66 21.61 -20.36
CA THR A 243 8.02 22.61 -19.36
C THR A 243 6.91 23.65 -19.32
N TYR A 244 6.72 24.31 -18.18
CA TYR A 244 5.71 25.37 -18.09
C TYR A 244 5.94 26.51 -19.10
N SER A 245 7.21 26.78 -19.45
CA SER A 245 7.54 27.75 -20.50
C SER A 245 7.10 27.26 -21.89
N LYS A 246 7.34 25.98 -22.21
CA LYS A 246 6.91 25.40 -23.50
C LYS A 246 5.39 25.41 -23.63
N LEU A 247 4.65 25.00 -22.60
CA LEU A 247 3.19 25.06 -22.61
C LEU A 247 2.66 26.48 -22.80
N ALA A 248 3.22 27.47 -22.09
CA ALA A 248 2.83 28.87 -22.25
C ALA A 248 3.09 29.37 -23.68
N ASN A 249 4.23 29.01 -24.27
CA ASN A 249 4.55 29.38 -25.65
C ASN A 249 3.63 28.69 -26.67
N SER A 250 3.29 27.41 -26.47
CA SER A 250 2.33 26.69 -27.31
C SER A 250 0.94 27.34 -27.26
N LEU A 251 0.45 27.68 -26.07
CA LEU A 251 -0.82 28.40 -25.90
C LEU A 251 -0.76 29.79 -26.57
N LYS A 252 0.38 30.48 -26.47
CA LYS A 252 0.61 31.75 -27.16
C LYS A 252 0.57 31.62 -28.68
N SER A 253 1.14 30.55 -29.25
CA SER A 253 1.13 30.32 -30.70
C SER A 253 -0.27 30.06 -31.27
N ILE A 254 -1.22 29.60 -30.46
CA ILE A 254 -2.62 29.39 -30.85
C ILE A 254 -3.53 30.57 -30.46
N GLY A 255 -2.96 31.71 -30.06
CA GLY A 255 -3.69 32.97 -29.83
C GLY A 255 -3.94 33.34 -28.37
N HIS A 256 -3.55 32.50 -27.40
CA HIS A 256 -3.80 32.78 -25.98
C HIS A 256 -2.69 33.60 -25.32
N THR A 257 -3.04 34.68 -24.64
CA THR A 257 -2.08 35.55 -23.92
C THR A 257 -1.82 35.08 -22.48
N LEU A 258 -1.40 33.82 -22.32
CA LEU A 258 -1.11 33.26 -20.99
C LEU A 258 0.35 33.44 -20.59
N THR A 259 0.57 33.87 -19.34
CA THR A 259 1.90 33.88 -18.72
C THR A 259 2.29 32.50 -18.20
N LYS A 260 3.59 32.23 -18.06
CA LYS A 260 4.11 31.00 -17.42
C LYS A 260 3.51 30.77 -16.03
N ALA A 261 3.37 31.83 -15.24
CA ALA A 261 2.76 31.77 -13.91
C ALA A 261 1.30 31.30 -13.96
N THR A 262 0.55 31.72 -14.99
CA THR A 262 -0.84 31.29 -15.18
C THR A 262 -0.92 29.81 -15.55
N VAL A 263 -0.03 29.33 -16.43
CA VAL A 263 0.04 27.91 -16.79
C VAL A 263 0.41 27.04 -15.58
N ILE A 264 1.38 27.47 -14.76
CA ILE A 264 1.73 26.77 -13.51
C ILE A 264 0.50 26.63 -12.62
N ARG A 265 -0.25 27.73 -12.43
CA ARG A 265 -1.47 27.73 -11.62
C ARG A 265 -2.55 26.80 -12.18
N TYR A 266 -2.76 26.79 -13.49
CA TYR A 266 -3.71 25.87 -14.12
C TYR A 266 -3.30 24.41 -13.91
N MET A 267 -2.02 24.08 -14.08
CA MET A 267 -1.51 22.73 -13.81
C MET A 267 -1.67 22.33 -12.34
N GLN A 268 -1.47 23.26 -11.39
CA GLN A 268 -1.72 23.00 -9.97
C GLN A 268 -3.20 22.67 -9.69
N TRP A 269 -4.14 23.36 -10.33
CA TRP A 269 -5.56 23.04 -10.19
C TRP A 269 -5.91 21.66 -10.76
N LEU A 270 -5.30 21.27 -11.88
CA LEU A 270 -5.44 19.94 -12.46
C LEU A 270 -4.85 18.84 -11.54
N GLU A 271 -3.71 19.10 -10.89
CA GLU A 271 -3.14 18.19 -9.90
C GLU A 271 -4.01 18.05 -8.64
N TRP A 272 -4.47 19.17 -8.07
CA TRP A 272 -5.31 19.15 -6.86
C TRP A 272 -6.67 18.49 -7.07
N SER A 273 -7.20 18.57 -8.29
CA SER A 273 -8.45 17.91 -8.66
C SER A 273 -8.28 16.43 -9.03
N PHE A 274 -7.08 15.86 -8.90
CA PHE A 274 -6.72 14.50 -9.33
C PHE A 274 -6.79 14.27 -10.84
N PHE A 275 -7.08 15.29 -11.66
CA PHE A 275 -7.23 15.15 -13.10
C PHE A 275 -5.89 14.88 -13.80
N VAL A 276 -4.79 15.44 -13.29
CA VAL A 276 -3.43 15.21 -13.82
C VAL A 276 -2.51 14.80 -12.69
N SER A 277 -1.70 13.77 -12.91
CA SER A 277 -0.50 13.49 -12.12
C SER A 277 0.73 13.85 -12.95
N ARG A 278 1.68 14.57 -12.33
CA ARG A 278 2.97 14.87 -12.95
C ARG A 278 4.03 13.84 -12.55
N LEU A 279 4.91 13.51 -13.49
CA LEU A 279 6.09 12.69 -13.24
C LEU A 279 7.35 13.52 -13.52
N GLU A 280 8.26 13.53 -12.55
CA GLU A 280 9.51 14.28 -12.63
C GLU A 280 10.67 13.38 -13.05
N ALA A 281 11.69 13.98 -13.67
CA ALA A 281 12.89 13.25 -14.05
C ALA A 281 13.70 12.86 -12.82
N PHE A 282 14.36 11.71 -12.90
CA PHE A 282 15.35 11.28 -11.95
C PHE A 282 16.56 12.23 -12.00
N SER A 283 16.85 12.89 -10.89
CA SER A 283 18.11 13.61 -10.68
C SER A 283 18.40 13.68 -9.17
N ALA A 284 19.67 13.49 -8.82
CA ALA A 284 20.16 13.71 -7.46
C ALA A 284 20.17 15.21 -7.09
N ASN A 285 20.16 16.10 -8.09
CA ASN A 285 20.13 17.55 -7.89
C ASN A 285 18.70 18.08 -7.98
N VAL A 286 18.20 18.62 -6.86
CA VAL A 286 16.85 19.19 -6.77
C VAL A 286 16.60 20.30 -7.79
N LYS A 287 17.59 21.17 -8.05
CA LYS A 287 17.45 22.27 -9.02
C LYS A 287 17.32 21.74 -10.43
N GLU A 288 18.14 20.76 -10.79
CA GLU A 288 18.07 20.09 -12.09
C GLU A 288 16.71 19.41 -12.27
N ARG A 289 16.28 18.62 -11.29
CA ARG A 289 14.96 17.98 -11.28
C ARG A 289 13.80 18.94 -11.52
N ILE A 290 13.83 20.12 -10.88
CA ILE A 290 12.78 21.15 -11.06
C ILE A 290 12.79 21.72 -12.49
N GLN A 291 13.97 21.87 -13.10
CA GLN A 291 14.17 22.46 -14.43
C GLN A 291 13.89 21.47 -15.58
N THR A 292 14.14 20.18 -15.36
CA THR A 292 13.94 19.13 -16.35
C THR A 292 12.46 19.05 -16.75
N PRO A 293 12.15 18.73 -18.03
CA PRO A 293 10.79 18.49 -18.47
C PRO A 293 10.06 17.48 -17.57
N LYS A 294 8.74 17.62 -17.49
CA LYS A 294 7.86 16.75 -16.73
C LYS A 294 6.98 15.98 -17.71
N LYS A 295 6.57 14.77 -17.33
CA LYS A 295 5.47 14.07 -18.01
C LYS A 295 4.17 14.33 -17.26
N SER A 296 3.04 14.37 -17.97
CA SER A 296 1.70 14.45 -17.39
C SER A 296 0.90 13.23 -17.78
N TYR A 297 0.30 12.58 -16.79
CA TYR A 297 -0.65 11.49 -16.97
C TYR A 297 -2.02 11.97 -16.51
N LEU A 298 -3.02 11.82 -17.37
CA LEU A 298 -4.40 12.12 -17.01
C LEU A 298 -4.92 11.09 -16.02
N VAL A 299 -5.98 11.40 -15.27
CA VAL A 299 -6.59 10.49 -14.29
C VAL A 299 -7.05 9.17 -14.89
N ASP A 300 -7.41 9.18 -16.18
CA ASP A 300 -8.00 8.06 -16.87
C ASP A 300 -7.69 8.13 -18.38
N ASN A 301 -7.43 6.97 -18.99
CA ASN A 301 -7.11 6.85 -20.41
C ASN A 301 -8.22 7.38 -21.33
N PHE A 302 -9.47 7.35 -20.90
CA PHE A 302 -10.58 7.76 -21.74
C PHE A 302 -10.49 9.25 -22.12
N PHE A 303 -9.98 10.10 -21.23
CA PHE A 303 -9.72 11.51 -21.54
C PHE A 303 -8.61 11.67 -22.58
N SER A 304 -7.56 10.84 -22.50
CA SER A 304 -6.45 10.86 -23.45
C SER A 304 -6.91 10.48 -24.86
N THR A 305 -7.83 9.51 -24.98
CA THR A 305 -8.39 9.13 -26.30
C THR A 305 -9.24 10.23 -26.92
N GLN A 306 -10.08 10.93 -26.16
CA GLN A 306 -10.94 11.99 -26.70
C GLN A 306 -10.18 13.25 -27.09
N PHE A 307 -9.10 13.59 -26.39
CA PHE A 307 -8.31 14.78 -26.69
C PHE A 307 -7.23 14.52 -27.76
N SER A 308 -7.05 13.27 -28.20
CA SER A 308 -6.14 12.95 -29.30
C SER A 308 -6.81 13.24 -30.64
N SER A 309 -6.06 13.88 -31.55
CA SER A 309 -6.53 14.20 -32.91
C SER A 309 -6.48 13.01 -33.87
N SER A 310 -5.85 11.91 -33.47
CA SER A 310 -5.73 10.70 -34.29
C SER A 310 -6.75 9.65 -33.87
N PHE A 311 -7.60 9.22 -34.82
CA PHE A 311 -8.47 8.04 -34.63
C PHE A 311 -7.67 6.77 -34.31
N SER A 312 -6.42 6.68 -34.80
CA SER A 312 -5.44 5.76 -34.24
C SER A 312 -4.89 6.38 -32.95
N ALA A 313 -5.54 6.09 -31.84
CA ALA A 313 -4.94 6.31 -30.54
C ALA A 313 -3.53 5.67 -30.57
N ASN A 314 -2.50 6.45 -30.29
CA ASN A 314 -1.15 5.91 -30.17
C ASN A 314 -1.15 4.99 -28.95
N TYR A 315 -1.46 3.70 -29.15
CA TYR A 315 -1.64 2.73 -28.08
C TYR A 315 -0.44 2.73 -27.14
N GLY A 316 0.78 2.97 -27.63
CA GLY A 316 1.96 3.15 -26.78
C GLY A 316 1.76 4.16 -25.63
N HIS A 317 1.05 5.26 -25.87
CA HIS A 317 0.70 6.23 -24.82
C HIS A 317 -0.35 5.74 -23.84
N LEU A 318 -1.36 5.03 -24.32
CA LEU A 318 -2.38 4.45 -23.45
C LEU A 318 -1.79 3.35 -22.56
N LEU A 319 -0.89 2.54 -23.12
CA LEU A 319 -0.10 1.54 -22.39
C LEU A 319 0.74 2.24 -21.32
N GLU A 320 1.51 3.26 -21.69
CA GLU A 320 2.35 4.03 -20.75
C GLU A 320 1.53 4.62 -19.61
N GLN A 321 0.37 5.21 -19.90
CA GLN A 321 -0.51 5.78 -18.89
C GLN A 321 -1.15 4.71 -17.98
N ALA A 322 -1.54 3.55 -18.50
CA ALA A 322 -2.03 2.43 -17.69
C ALA A 322 -0.93 1.89 -16.75
N VAL A 323 0.31 1.79 -17.23
CA VAL A 323 1.47 1.42 -16.39
C VAL A 323 1.70 2.45 -15.30
N PHE A 324 1.68 3.74 -15.66
CA PHE A 324 1.77 4.83 -14.69
C PHE A 324 0.69 4.72 -13.61
N HIS A 325 -0.59 4.52 -13.98
CA HIS A 325 -1.68 4.43 -13.01
C HIS A 325 -1.47 3.30 -12.01
N LYS A 326 -1.09 2.11 -12.49
CA LYS A 326 -0.81 0.97 -11.61
C LYS A 326 0.34 1.29 -10.66
N LEU A 327 1.48 1.77 -11.17
CA LEU A 327 2.64 2.13 -10.33
C LEU A 327 2.31 3.25 -9.35
N HIS A 328 1.55 4.25 -9.77
CA HIS A 328 1.18 5.39 -8.93
C HIS A 328 0.33 4.92 -7.75
N VAL A 329 -0.74 4.16 -8.02
CA VAL A 329 -1.66 3.61 -7.00
C VAL A 329 -0.96 2.71 -5.99
N GLN A 330 -0.02 1.88 -6.44
CA GLN A 330 0.70 0.96 -5.56
C GLN A 330 1.69 1.69 -4.63
N ASN A 331 2.36 2.71 -5.15
CA ASN A 331 3.47 3.34 -4.45
C ASN A 331 3.06 4.57 -3.62
N MET A 332 1.85 5.12 -3.81
CA MET A 332 1.46 6.38 -3.15
C MET A 332 1.29 6.31 -1.63
N TRP A 333 1.04 5.12 -1.09
CA TRP A 333 0.75 4.93 0.34
C TRP A 333 2.00 4.89 1.20
N ASP A 334 3.15 4.57 0.59
CA ASP A 334 4.42 4.47 1.28
C ASP A 334 5.35 5.59 0.79
N PRO A 335 5.63 6.61 1.61
CA PRO A 335 6.44 7.77 1.22
C PRO A 335 7.91 7.41 0.90
N ARG A 336 8.33 6.18 1.21
CA ARG A 336 9.66 5.66 0.83
C ARG A 336 9.73 5.33 -0.64
N TYR A 337 8.59 5.05 -1.28
CA TYR A 337 8.54 4.85 -2.70
C TYR A 337 8.52 6.17 -3.45
N GLU A 338 9.21 6.19 -4.58
CA GLU A 338 9.23 7.33 -5.47
C GLU A 338 9.21 6.85 -6.92
N LEU A 339 8.34 7.48 -7.73
CA LEU A 339 8.23 7.21 -9.16
C LEU A 339 8.84 8.39 -9.92
N THR A 340 9.78 8.09 -10.82
CA THR A 340 10.43 9.09 -11.70
C THR A 340 10.60 8.52 -13.10
N TYR A 341 11.09 9.30 -14.05
CA TYR A 341 11.55 8.80 -15.35
C TYR A 341 13.03 9.12 -15.55
N TRP A 342 13.75 8.38 -16.40
CA TRP A 342 15.16 8.63 -16.67
C TRP A 342 15.34 9.30 -18.03
N LYS A 343 16.30 10.22 -18.14
CA LYS A 343 16.70 10.80 -19.42
C LYS A 343 18.16 11.19 -19.43
N ASP A 344 18.90 10.84 -20.48
CA ASP A 344 20.29 11.29 -20.67
C ASP A 344 20.42 12.50 -21.60
N PHE A 345 21.64 13.06 -21.65
CA PHE A 345 22.01 14.16 -22.54
C PHE A 345 21.89 13.82 -24.03
N SER A 346 21.96 12.53 -24.38
CA SER A 346 21.78 12.06 -25.76
C SER A 346 20.30 11.89 -26.14
N GLY A 347 19.37 12.18 -25.23
CA GLY A 347 17.93 12.09 -25.46
C GLY A 347 17.34 10.69 -25.31
N ASN A 348 18.10 9.70 -24.82
CA ASN A 348 17.56 8.39 -24.46
C ASN A 348 16.70 8.54 -23.21
N GLU A 349 15.57 7.84 -23.16
CA GLU A 349 14.57 7.99 -22.12
C GLU A 349 14.11 6.60 -21.66
N VAL A 350 13.98 6.41 -20.34
CA VAL A 350 13.28 5.26 -19.76
C VAL A 350 12.05 5.76 -19.05
N ASP A 351 10.90 5.16 -19.35
CA ASP A 351 9.59 5.70 -18.98
C ASP A 351 9.38 5.78 -17.47
N PHE A 352 9.78 4.74 -16.72
CA PHE A 352 9.64 4.72 -15.27
C PHE A 352 10.85 4.14 -14.55
N ILE A 353 11.17 4.76 -13.41
CA ILE A 353 12.07 4.26 -12.39
C ILE A 353 11.27 4.22 -11.09
N VAL A 354 11.20 3.04 -10.49
CA VAL A 354 10.66 2.87 -9.13
C VAL A 354 11.83 2.90 -8.16
N LEU A 355 11.79 3.82 -7.20
CA LEU A 355 12.76 3.89 -6.11
C LEU A 355 12.09 3.51 -4.79
N TYR A 356 12.86 2.92 -3.89
CA TYR A 356 12.49 2.70 -2.50
C TYR A 356 13.63 3.17 -1.60
N ASN A 357 13.37 4.10 -0.67
CA ASN A 357 14.40 4.75 0.14
C ASN A 357 15.55 5.31 -0.72
N LYS A 358 15.21 5.96 -1.84
CA LYS A 358 16.16 6.51 -2.83
C LYS A 358 17.03 5.48 -3.55
N VAL A 359 16.81 4.19 -3.35
CA VAL A 359 17.48 3.11 -4.07
C VAL A 359 16.59 2.67 -5.23
N VAL A 360 17.16 2.57 -6.43
CA VAL A 360 16.45 2.06 -7.61
C VAL A 360 16.06 0.60 -7.37
N LYS A 361 14.76 0.31 -7.55
CA LYS A 361 14.17 -1.03 -7.42
C LYS A 361 13.84 -1.64 -8.78
N GLU A 362 13.32 -0.83 -9.69
CA GLU A 362 12.89 -1.32 -11.00
C GLU A 362 13.09 -0.23 -12.05
N LEU A 363 13.47 -0.67 -13.25
CA LEU A 363 13.52 0.13 -14.47
C LEU A 363 12.49 -0.43 -15.43
N ILE A 364 11.55 0.39 -15.87
CA ILE A 364 10.44 -0.03 -16.71
C ILE A 364 10.38 0.86 -17.94
N GLN A 365 10.41 0.21 -19.10
CA GLN A 365 10.13 0.82 -20.39
C GLN A 365 8.82 0.29 -20.95
N VAL A 366 8.07 1.09 -21.69
CA VAL A 366 6.80 0.66 -22.29
C VAL A 366 6.87 0.75 -23.81
N THR A 367 6.34 -0.26 -24.48
CA THR A 367 6.28 -0.32 -25.94
C THR A 367 5.03 -1.03 -26.42
N PHE A 368 4.51 -0.59 -27.57
CA PHE A 368 3.41 -1.27 -28.24
C PHE A 368 3.99 -2.19 -29.32
N ALA A 369 4.35 -3.40 -28.90
CA ALA A 369 4.91 -4.45 -29.75
C ALA A 369 4.19 -5.77 -29.50
N SER A 370 3.77 -6.42 -30.58
CA SER A 370 3.16 -7.77 -30.59
C SER A 370 4.18 -8.85 -30.94
N ASP A 371 5.29 -8.48 -31.58
CA ASP A 371 6.45 -9.34 -31.84
C ASP A 371 7.75 -8.66 -31.38
N ILE A 372 8.77 -9.43 -31.03
CA ILE A 372 10.07 -8.87 -30.64
C ILE A 372 10.71 -8.03 -31.74
N GLN A 373 10.48 -8.38 -33.01
CA GLN A 373 10.99 -7.62 -34.16
C GLN A 373 10.38 -6.22 -34.25
N GLU A 374 9.20 -6.00 -33.65
CA GLU A 374 8.55 -4.69 -33.58
C GLU A 374 9.14 -3.80 -32.47
N VAL A 375 9.84 -4.39 -31.49
CA VAL A 375 10.49 -3.62 -30.43
C VAL A 375 11.65 -2.84 -31.04
N GLN A 376 11.56 -1.52 -30.95
CA GLN A 376 12.57 -0.67 -31.54
C GLN A 376 13.88 -0.78 -30.76
N GLU A 377 15.00 -0.94 -31.47
CA GLU A 377 16.33 -1.03 -30.83
C GLU A 377 16.60 0.12 -29.87
N ARG A 378 16.06 1.31 -30.14
CA ARG A 378 16.20 2.50 -29.29
C ARG A 378 15.64 2.30 -27.88
N GLU A 379 14.55 1.55 -27.72
CA GLU A 379 13.89 1.31 -26.43
C GLU A 379 14.76 0.41 -25.55
N THR A 380 15.28 -0.66 -26.16
CA THR A 380 16.20 -1.57 -25.51
C THR A 380 17.54 -0.90 -25.19
N LYS A 381 18.10 -0.10 -26.12
CA LYS A 381 19.35 0.65 -25.90
C LYS A 381 19.21 1.68 -24.77
N ALA A 382 18.08 2.39 -24.69
CA ALA A 382 17.82 3.35 -23.62
C ALA A 382 17.77 2.66 -22.24
N LEU A 383 17.08 1.53 -22.14
CA LEU A 383 16.99 0.75 -20.89
C LEU A 383 18.35 0.22 -20.44
N VAL A 384 19.17 -0.33 -21.36
CA VAL A 384 20.53 -0.79 -21.05
C VAL A 384 21.41 0.36 -20.55
N LYS A 385 21.33 1.53 -21.18
CA LYS A 385 22.10 2.70 -20.74
C LYS A 385 21.68 3.16 -19.35
N ALA A 386 20.38 3.26 -19.09
CA ALA A 386 19.87 3.61 -17.77
C ALA A 386 20.29 2.60 -16.71
N ALA A 387 20.18 1.29 -16.99
CA ALA A 387 20.60 0.22 -16.08
C ALA A 387 22.08 0.34 -15.72
N LYS A 388 22.96 0.58 -16.71
CA LYS A 388 24.39 0.80 -16.46
C LYS A 388 24.65 2.05 -15.64
N ALA A 389 23.99 3.16 -15.97
CA ALA A 389 24.14 4.44 -15.26
C ALA A 389 23.63 4.37 -13.81
N LEU A 390 22.68 3.49 -13.51
CA LEU A 390 22.02 3.35 -12.21
C LEU A 390 22.43 2.05 -11.47
N HIS A 391 23.50 1.40 -11.94
CA HIS A 391 24.05 0.17 -11.36
C HIS A 391 23.03 -0.97 -11.18
N GLN A 392 22.08 -1.10 -12.12
CA GLN A 392 21.10 -2.18 -12.15
C GLN A 392 21.58 -3.31 -13.06
N THR A 393 21.22 -4.55 -12.71
CA THR A 393 21.52 -5.76 -13.50
C THR A 393 20.35 -6.21 -14.37
N SER A 394 19.16 -5.63 -14.16
CA SER A 394 17.95 -5.98 -14.90
C SER A 394 17.03 -4.79 -15.17
N GLY A 395 16.12 -4.98 -16.13
CA GLY A 395 15.01 -4.06 -16.40
C GLY A 395 13.84 -4.77 -17.08
N THR A 396 12.67 -4.15 -17.06
CA THR A 396 11.43 -4.68 -17.61
C THR A 396 11.01 -3.84 -18.83
N ILE A 397 10.63 -4.49 -19.93
CA ILE A 397 9.93 -3.87 -21.05
C ILE A 397 8.50 -4.39 -21.04
N ILE A 398 7.54 -3.51 -20.77
CA ILE A 398 6.12 -3.83 -20.85
C ILE A 398 5.69 -3.68 -22.31
N THR A 399 5.11 -4.74 -22.85
CA THR A 399 4.78 -4.88 -24.28
C THR A 399 3.26 -5.01 -24.48
N TRP A 400 2.81 -4.97 -25.73
CA TRP A 400 1.42 -5.33 -26.02
C TRP A 400 1.20 -6.82 -25.77
N ASP A 401 2.07 -7.67 -26.33
CA ASP A 401 1.88 -9.13 -26.26
C ASP A 401 3.16 -9.98 -26.35
N VAL A 402 4.34 -9.38 -26.17
CA VAL A 402 5.62 -10.12 -26.22
C VAL A 402 6.05 -10.55 -24.83
N GLU A 403 6.32 -11.85 -24.66
CA GLU A 403 6.81 -12.44 -23.41
C GLU A 403 8.08 -13.24 -23.63
N GLN A 404 9.21 -12.76 -23.10
CA GLN A 404 10.50 -13.45 -23.13
C GLN A 404 11.52 -12.73 -22.27
N THR A 405 12.73 -13.28 -22.14
CA THR A 405 13.84 -12.63 -21.44
C THR A 405 15.12 -12.74 -22.25
N ASN A 406 15.78 -11.61 -22.48
CA ASN A 406 17.04 -11.52 -23.23
C ASN A 406 18.13 -10.88 -22.37
N VAL A 407 19.40 -11.23 -22.60
CA VAL A 407 20.55 -10.54 -21.99
C VAL A 407 21.19 -9.64 -23.04
N ILE A 408 21.15 -8.33 -22.83
CA ILE A 408 21.64 -7.35 -23.81
C ILE A 408 22.63 -6.42 -23.13
N GLY A 409 23.87 -6.43 -23.61
CA GLY A 409 24.94 -5.61 -23.05
C GLY A 409 25.27 -5.89 -21.57
N GLY A 410 25.02 -7.12 -21.12
CA GLY A 410 25.20 -7.57 -19.73
C GLY A 410 24.00 -7.32 -18.80
N ILE A 411 22.90 -6.77 -19.31
CA ILE A 411 21.68 -6.46 -18.54
C ILE A 411 20.59 -7.47 -18.91
N LYS A 412 19.93 -8.07 -17.91
CA LYS A 412 18.77 -8.95 -18.10
C LYS A 412 17.52 -8.12 -18.39
N ILE A 413 16.94 -8.27 -19.57
CA ILE A 413 15.74 -7.55 -20.00
C ILE A 413 14.58 -8.52 -20.10
N THR A 414 13.56 -8.30 -19.27
CA THR A 414 12.33 -9.09 -19.25
C THR A 414 11.25 -8.37 -20.05
N TYR A 415 10.79 -8.97 -21.14
CA TYR A 415 9.64 -8.52 -21.90
C TYR A 415 8.38 -9.15 -21.31
N ARG A 416 7.38 -8.33 -20.98
CA ARG A 416 6.16 -8.80 -20.34
C ARG A 416 4.91 -8.18 -20.97
N PRO A 417 3.92 -8.99 -21.39
CA PRO A 417 2.65 -8.47 -21.89
C PRO A 417 1.95 -7.61 -20.83
N LEU A 418 1.37 -6.49 -21.25
CA LEU A 418 0.75 -5.54 -20.34
C LEU A 418 -0.35 -6.20 -19.49
N TRP A 419 -1.24 -7.00 -20.08
CA TRP A 419 -2.32 -7.64 -19.32
C TRP A 419 -1.78 -8.55 -18.20
N LYS A 420 -0.73 -9.34 -18.45
CA LYS A 420 -0.07 -10.17 -17.42
C LYS A 420 0.59 -9.31 -16.35
N TRP A 421 1.25 -8.23 -16.78
CA TRP A 421 1.88 -7.31 -15.84
C TRP A 421 0.82 -6.62 -14.97
N LEU A 422 -0.33 -6.23 -15.52
CA LEU A 422 -1.45 -5.61 -14.81
C LEU A 422 -2.12 -6.57 -13.81
N THR A 423 -2.32 -7.84 -14.16
CA THR A 423 -2.97 -8.87 -13.31
C THR A 423 -2.08 -9.43 -12.24
N THR A 424 -0.77 -9.23 -12.37
CA THR A 424 0.13 -9.55 -11.27
C THR A 424 -0.30 -8.66 -10.14
N ILE A 425 -0.88 -9.25 -9.09
CA ILE A 425 -0.99 -8.58 -7.82
C ILE A 425 0.46 -8.25 -7.47
N THR A 426 0.92 -7.03 -7.79
CA THR A 426 2.04 -6.43 -7.10
C THR A 426 1.46 -6.13 -5.75
N THR A 427 1.32 -7.21 -5.00
CA THR A 427 0.94 -7.17 -3.64
C THR A 427 1.94 -6.20 -3.05
N THR A 428 1.47 -5.22 -2.31
CA THR A 428 2.27 -4.69 -1.22
C THR A 428 2.58 -5.78 -0.16
N ASN A 429 2.31 -7.06 -0.42
CA ASN A 429 3.23 -8.13 -0.05
C ASN A 429 4.45 -8.05 -0.97
N LYS A 430 5.49 -7.36 -0.47
CA LYS A 430 6.90 -7.52 -0.85
C LYS A 430 7.06 -8.64 -1.89
N GLU A 431 7.29 -8.31 -3.16
CA GLU A 431 7.94 -9.29 -4.04
C GLU A 431 9.21 -9.70 -3.31
N ILE A 432 9.21 -10.95 -2.87
CA ILE A 432 10.33 -11.56 -2.20
C ILE A 432 11.37 -11.70 -3.30
N VAL A 433 12.33 -10.78 -3.32
CA VAL A 433 13.54 -10.96 -4.12
C VAL A 433 14.28 -12.13 -3.49
N ILE A 434 14.06 -13.33 -4.04
CA ILE A 434 14.79 -14.54 -3.69
C ILE A 434 16.20 -14.36 -4.26
N PRO A 435 17.25 -14.38 -3.43
CA PRO A 435 18.61 -14.28 -3.95
C PRO A 435 18.91 -15.48 -4.87
N ASP A 436 19.36 -15.19 -6.09
CA ASP A 436 19.89 -16.22 -6.98
C ASP A 436 21.05 -16.96 -6.26
N ASN A 437 21.09 -18.30 -6.34
CA ASN A 437 22.06 -19.23 -5.74
C ASN A 437 21.89 -19.72 -4.28
N ILE A 438 20.79 -19.51 -3.57
CA ILE A 438 20.58 -20.11 -2.23
C ILE A 438 19.32 -20.99 -2.16
N PRO A 439 19.28 -22.02 -1.29
CA PRO A 439 18.02 -22.71 -0.99
C PRO A 439 17.07 -21.76 -0.26
N VAL A 440 15.77 -21.79 -0.58
CA VAL A 440 14.76 -20.94 0.07
C VAL A 440 13.52 -21.77 0.37
N LEU A 441 13.23 -21.94 1.65
CA LEU A 441 12.04 -22.68 2.10
C LEU A 441 10.92 -21.71 2.48
N ASP A 442 9.72 -21.96 1.95
CA ASP A 442 8.47 -21.25 2.28
C ASP A 442 7.34 -22.27 2.54
N VAL A 443 6.17 -21.79 2.94
CA VAL A 443 4.94 -22.57 3.05
C VAL A 443 3.87 -22.06 2.11
N GLU A 444 3.14 -22.98 1.47
CA GLU A 444 1.99 -22.62 0.64
C GLU A 444 0.80 -22.15 1.50
N PRO A 445 -0.04 -21.23 0.97
CA PRO A 445 -1.14 -20.64 1.71
C PRO A 445 -2.33 -21.58 1.98
N ASN A 446 -2.37 -22.76 1.36
CA ASN A 446 -3.46 -23.73 1.51
C ASN A 446 -3.32 -24.51 2.82
N LEU A 447 -3.81 -23.93 3.92
CA LEU A 447 -3.91 -24.62 5.21
C LEU A 447 -5.09 -25.58 5.21
N GLY A 448 -4.83 -26.88 5.37
CA GLY A 448 -5.86 -27.89 5.58
C GLY A 448 -6.14 -28.07 7.08
N GLY A 449 -7.28 -27.59 7.56
CA GLY A 449 -7.79 -27.89 8.90
C GLY A 449 -8.77 -29.07 8.87
N THR A 450 -8.57 -30.08 9.71
CA THR A 450 -9.59 -31.10 10.01
C THR A 450 -9.83 -31.14 11.51
N GLY A 451 -11.10 -31.20 11.92
CA GLY A 451 -11.51 -31.29 13.32
C GLY A 451 -12.34 -32.54 13.55
N GLY A 452 -11.82 -33.44 14.37
CA GLY A 452 -12.49 -34.60 14.95
C GLY A 452 -12.14 -34.73 16.44
N PRO A 453 -12.75 -35.69 17.17
CA PRO A 453 -12.89 -35.67 18.63
C PRO A 453 -11.59 -35.71 19.47
N GLU A 454 -10.42 -35.96 18.87
CA GLU A 454 -9.12 -36.08 19.57
C GLU A 454 -7.93 -35.38 18.88
N GLY A 455 -8.10 -34.18 18.33
CA GLY A 455 -6.93 -33.35 17.97
C GLY A 455 -7.20 -32.33 16.89
N HIS A 456 -6.95 -31.06 17.20
CA HIS A 456 -6.85 -30.01 16.17
C HIS A 456 -5.44 -30.07 15.58
N PHE A 457 -5.35 -30.38 14.29
CA PHE A 457 -4.09 -30.35 13.55
C PHE A 457 -4.11 -29.24 12.51
N VAL A 458 -2.97 -28.57 12.36
CA VAL A 458 -2.71 -27.66 11.24
C VAL A 458 -1.70 -28.33 10.34
N HIS A 459 -2.05 -28.41 9.06
CA HIS A 459 -1.15 -28.91 8.05
C HIS A 459 -0.57 -27.75 7.25
N PHE A 460 0.74 -27.77 7.08
CA PHE A 460 1.45 -26.86 6.19
C PHE A 460 2.02 -27.66 5.02
N GLN A 461 2.22 -26.99 3.89
CA GLN A 461 2.97 -27.55 2.77
C GLN A 461 4.24 -26.74 2.58
N ALA A 462 5.35 -27.25 3.12
CA ALA A 462 6.66 -26.69 2.87
C ALA A 462 7.03 -26.86 1.40
N ILE A 463 7.62 -25.85 0.80
CA ILE A 463 8.13 -25.87 -0.56
C ILE A 463 9.50 -25.21 -0.61
N ASN A 464 10.41 -25.78 -1.39
CA ASN A 464 11.66 -25.11 -1.73
C ASN A 464 11.44 -24.28 -3.00
N ILE A 465 11.32 -22.96 -2.82
CA ILE A 465 11.17 -21.98 -3.91
C ILE A 465 12.52 -21.49 -4.46
N GLY A 466 13.63 -21.95 -3.91
CA GLY A 466 14.98 -21.64 -4.39
C GLY A 466 15.50 -22.65 -5.41
N GLU A 467 16.63 -22.33 -6.05
CA GLU A 467 17.24 -23.16 -7.10
C GLU A 467 18.24 -24.21 -6.58
N LYS A 468 18.54 -24.20 -5.27
CA LYS A 468 19.48 -25.14 -4.64
C LYS A 468 18.77 -26.08 -3.66
N VAL A 469 19.35 -27.26 -3.46
CA VAL A 469 18.86 -28.22 -2.46
C VAL A 469 19.06 -27.67 -1.05
N ALA A 470 18.04 -27.80 -0.21
CA ALA A 470 18.12 -27.56 1.23
C ALA A 470 18.31 -28.92 1.93
N ILE A 471 19.34 -29.03 2.77
CA ILE A 471 19.63 -30.21 3.58
C ILE A 471 19.52 -29.88 5.08
N ASP A 472 19.36 -30.89 5.93
CA ASP A 472 19.20 -30.70 7.39
C ASP A 472 18.07 -29.70 7.72
N CYS A 473 16.99 -29.74 6.94
CA CYS A 473 15.85 -28.84 7.09
C CYS A 473 15.07 -29.19 8.34
N ARG A 474 15.11 -28.28 9.30
CA ARG A 474 14.30 -28.29 10.51
C ARG A 474 13.27 -27.19 10.40
N TRP A 475 12.12 -27.41 11.02
CA TRP A 475 11.06 -26.42 11.02
C TRP A 475 10.45 -26.32 12.41
N GLY A 476 9.82 -25.20 12.67
CA GLY A 476 9.15 -24.94 13.92
C GLY A 476 8.17 -23.80 13.81
N ILE A 477 7.48 -23.54 14.91
CA ILE A 477 6.61 -22.39 15.07
C ILE A 477 7.19 -21.54 16.20
N ARG A 478 7.46 -20.27 15.92
CA ARG A 478 8.01 -19.31 16.88
C ARG A 478 7.16 -18.04 16.88
N GLY A 479 6.78 -17.57 18.06
CA GLY A 479 6.12 -16.29 18.27
C GLY A 479 6.72 -15.59 19.48
N PHE A 480 6.18 -14.45 19.87
CA PHE A 480 6.64 -13.77 21.08
C PHE A 480 6.42 -14.67 22.30
N ALA A 481 7.51 -14.92 23.05
CA ALA A 481 7.56 -15.87 24.17
C ALA A 481 7.12 -17.31 23.80
N TYR A 482 7.18 -17.71 22.53
CA TYR A 482 6.78 -19.05 22.15
C TYR A 482 7.73 -19.65 21.13
N GLU A 483 8.16 -20.88 21.37
CA GLU A 483 8.90 -21.65 20.39
C GLU A 483 8.59 -23.14 20.52
N TRP A 484 8.31 -23.74 19.38
CA TRP A 484 8.23 -25.18 19.21
C TRP A 484 9.03 -25.58 17.98
N THR A 485 9.85 -26.61 18.10
CA THR A 485 10.65 -27.16 17.01
C THR A 485 10.24 -28.60 16.75
N SER A 486 10.13 -28.95 15.47
CA SER A 486 9.93 -30.34 15.06
C SER A 486 11.21 -31.15 15.33
N PRO A 487 11.10 -32.38 15.86
CA PRO A 487 12.27 -33.22 16.14
C PRO A 487 12.91 -33.81 14.88
N GLU A 488 12.22 -33.78 13.74
CA GLU A 488 12.66 -34.43 12.51
C GLU A 488 13.27 -33.43 11.51
N ALA A 489 14.48 -33.75 11.05
CA ALA A 489 15.11 -33.06 9.92
C ALA A 489 14.76 -33.74 8.59
N PHE A 490 14.76 -32.98 7.50
CA PHE A 490 14.53 -33.51 6.16
C PHE A 490 15.35 -32.79 5.08
N ILE A 491 15.22 -33.25 3.84
CA ILE A 491 15.85 -32.66 2.67
C ILE A 491 14.74 -32.21 1.74
N LEU A 492 14.89 -31.03 1.13
CA LEU A 492 13.92 -30.50 0.16
C LEU A 492 14.65 -29.99 -1.08
N ARG A 493 14.44 -30.64 -2.23
CA ARG A 493 15.03 -30.21 -3.52
C ARG A 493 14.20 -29.07 -4.12
N PRO A 494 14.74 -28.31 -5.09
CA PRO A 494 13.99 -27.25 -5.76
C PRO A 494 12.63 -27.76 -6.26
N SER A 495 11.57 -27.00 -5.97
CA SER A 495 10.17 -27.33 -6.28
C SER A 495 9.55 -28.54 -5.56
N ASP A 496 10.32 -29.29 -4.76
CA ASP A 496 9.75 -30.36 -3.93
C ASP A 496 8.85 -29.76 -2.85
N LYS A 497 7.80 -30.51 -2.52
CA LYS A 497 6.87 -30.16 -1.45
C LYS A 497 6.89 -31.22 -0.36
N LYS A 498 6.84 -30.79 0.91
CA LYS A 498 6.69 -31.68 2.07
C LYS A 498 5.51 -31.23 2.92
N LYS A 499 4.62 -32.17 3.25
CA LYS A 499 3.55 -31.94 4.21
C LYS A 499 4.15 -31.90 5.61
N LEU A 500 3.86 -30.83 6.35
CA LEU A 500 4.19 -30.66 7.76
C LEU A 500 2.89 -30.72 8.56
N GLU A 501 2.98 -31.23 9.79
CA GLU A 501 1.84 -31.39 10.67
C GLU A 501 2.17 -30.84 12.05
N TYR A 502 1.28 -30.01 12.57
CA TYR A 502 1.39 -29.39 13.88
C TYR A 502 0.13 -29.63 14.71
N LYS A 503 0.29 -30.25 15.88
CA LYS A 503 -0.81 -30.60 16.77
C LYS A 503 -1.09 -29.45 17.76
N ILE A 504 -2.22 -28.77 17.57
CA ILE A 504 -2.66 -27.62 18.40
C ILE A 504 -3.08 -28.08 19.81
N SER A 505 -3.71 -29.26 19.93
CA SER A 505 -4.38 -29.69 21.17
C SER A 505 -3.47 -29.86 22.39
N ASP A 506 -2.17 -29.98 22.18
CA ASP A 506 -1.20 -30.28 23.24
C ASP A 506 -0.60 -28.98 23.82
N GLN A 507 -1.06 -27.80 23.37
CA GLN A 507 -0.44 -26.51 23.69
C GLN A 507 -1.45 -25.53 24.30
N ARG A 508 -1.16 -25.05 25.53
CA ARG A 508 -1.97 -24.05 26.26
C ARG A 508 -2.14 -22.71 25.53
N LEU A 509 -1.31 -22.44 24.52
CA LEU A 509 -1.12 -21.10 23.95
C LEU A 509 -2.27 -20.60 23.09
N PHE A 510 -2.99 -21.45 22.36
CA PHE A 510 -4.08 -20.97 21.53
C PHE A 510 -5.28 -20.47 22.34
N ASN A 511 -5.31 -20.65 23.66
CA ASN A 511 -6.30 -19.97 24.50
C ASN A 511 -6.08 -18.44 24.55
N GLN A 512 -4.88 -17.96 24.19
CA GLN A 512 -4.50 -16.55 24.17
C GLN A 512 -3.87 -16.18 22.81
N PHE A 513 -3.83 -14.90 22.46
CA PHE A 513 -3.21 -14.45 21.21
C PHE A 513 -1.69 -14.50 21.35
N VAL A 514 -0.98 -15.11 20.40
CA VAL A 514 0.50 -15.12 20.36
C VAL A 514 0.96 -14.08 19.33
N PRO A 515 1.56 -12.94 19.77
CA PRO A 515 2.04 -11.92 18.86
C PRO A 515 3.17 -12.44 17.96
N GLU A 516 3.20 -11.94 16.71
CA GLU A 516 4.25 -12.24 15.73
C GLU A 516 4.52 -13.76 15.57
N LEU A 517 3.45 -14.57 15.57
CA LEU A 517 3.57 -16.00 15.33
C LEU A 517 4.08 -16.25 13.89
N ASN A 518 5.11 -17.08 13.76
CA ASN A 518 5.74 -17.45 12.51
C ASN A 518 5.93 -18.96 12.45
N ILE A 519 5.82 -19.54 11.26
CA ILE A 519 6.51 -20.80 10.96
C ILE A 519 7.91 -20.45 10.46
N PHE A 520 8.91 -21.20 10.89
CA PHE A 520 10.30 -20.97 10.47
C PHE A 520 10.95 -22.25 10.00
N PHE A 521 12.02 -22.08 9.21
CA PHE A 521 12.89 -23.15 8.77
C PHE A 521 14.35 -22.80 9.06
N GLU A 522 15.09 -23.77 9.58
CA GLU A 522 16.54 -23.75 9.70
C GLU A 522 17.09 -24.88 8.82
N TYR A 523 18.04 -24.57 7.93
CA TYR A 523 18.54 -25.54 6.97
C TYR A 523 19.94 -25.17 6.50
N LYS A 524 20.60 -26.09 5.80
CA LYS A 524 21.92 -25.87 5.20
C LYS A 524 21.88 -26.05 3.69
N ASP A 525 22.83 -25.43 2.99
CA ASP A 525 23.14 -25.80 1.62
C ASP A 525 24.08 -27.03 1.57
N ASN A 526 24.41 -27.47 0.36
CA ASN A 526 25.35 -28.57 0.13
C ASN A 526 26.81 -28.25 0.51
N ARG A 527 27.13 -27.00 0.87
CA ARG A 527 28.43 -26.56 1.36
C ARG A 527 28.46 -26.45 2.89
N GLY A 528 27.35 -26.76 3.57
CA GLY A 528 27.22 -26.69 5.02
C GLY A 528 26.92 -25.30 5.56
N MET A 529 26.65 -24.31 4.69
CA MET A 529 26.27 -22.96 5.12
C MET A 529 24.84 -22.97 5.66
N GLY A 530 24.63 -22.42 6.86
CA GLY A 530 23.32 -22.36 7.52
C GLY A 530 22.46 -21.18 7.07
N TYR A 531 21.16 -21.43 6.97
CA TYR A 531 20.13 -20.47 6.56
C TYR A 531 18.92 -20.54 7.48
N PHE A 532 18.24 -19.41 7.63
CA PHE A 532 16.98 -19.28 8.36
C PHE A 532 15.94 -18.56 7.49
N THR A 533 14.77 -19.14 7.30
CA THR A 533 13.59 -18.46 6.72
C THR A 533 12.44 -18.47 7.69
N ARG A 534 11.51 -17.51 7.58
CA ARG A 534 10.27 -17.55 8.33
C ARG A 534 9.11 -16.94 7.54
N ARG A 535 7.91 -17.40 7.85
CA ARG A 535 6.64 -16.92 7.31
C ARG A 535 5.70 -16.62 8.47
N GLU A 536 5.14 -15.41 8.49
CA GLU A 536 4.14 -15.05 9.50
C GLU A 536 2.91 -15.97 9.37
N LEU A 537 2.26 -16.23 10.50
CA LEU A 537 1.03 -17.00 10.58
C LEU A 537 -0.10 -16.08 11.03
N ILE A 538 -1.26 -16.21 10.39
CA ILE A 538 -2.46 -15.42 10.73
C ILE A 538 -3.27 -16.22 11.74
N LEU A 539 -3.52 -15.60 12.89
CA LEU A 539 -4.36 -16.15 13.96
C LEU A 539 -5.73 -15.47 13.95
N GLU A 540 -6.79 -16.27 13.94
CA GLU A 540 -8.16 -15.80 14.13
C GLU A 540 -8.79 -16.50 15.32
N LYS A 541 -9.54 -15.75 16.13
CA LYS A 541 -10.28 -16.31 17.25
C LYS A 541 -11.45 -17.13 16.70
N VAL A 542 -11.57 -18.39 17.13
CA VAL A 542 -12.70 -19.22 16.67
C VAL A 542 -14.03 -18.64 17.16
N PRO A 543 -15.16 -18.86 16.46
CA PRO A 543 -16.46 -18.28 16.81
C PRO A 543 -16.95 -18.59 18.23
N SER A 544 -16.56 -19.73 18.80
CA SER A 544 -16.87 -20.09 20.20
C SER A 544 -16.14 -19.24 21.22
N GLY A 545 -15.11 -18.49 20.80
CA GLY A 545 -14.26 -17.66 21.64
C GLY A 545 -13.25 -18.43 22.49
N SER A 546 -13.19 -19.76 22.34
CA SER A 546 -12.43 -20.65 23.24
C SER A 546 -10.93 -20.68 22.96
N PHE A 547 -10.51 -20.47 21.71
CA PHE A 547 -9.10 -20.46 21.30
C PHE A 547 -8.88 -19.66 19.98
N TYR A 548 -7.63 -19.53 19.57
CA TYR A 548 -7.18 -18.95 18.30
C TYR A 548 -6.77 -20.07 17.36
N ASN A 549 -7.19 -20.02 16.10
CA ASN A 549 -6.77 -20.96 15.07
C ASN A 549 -5.85 -20.29 14.06
N ILE A 550 -4.97 -21.07 13.44
CA ILE A 550 -4.13 -20.60 12.34
C ILE A 550 -4.97 -20.69 11.06
N THR A 551 -5.38 -19.55 10.51
CA THR A 551 -6.30 -19.48 9.34
C THR A 551 -5.59 -19.16 8.05
N GLY A 552 -4.36 -18.64 8.12
CA GLY A 552 -3.58 -18.30 6.94
C GLY A 552 -2.10 -18.09 7.23
N VAL A 553 -1.38 -17.74 6.17
CA VAL A 553 0.02 -17.31 6.22
C VAL A 553 0.11 -15.83 5.82
N GLY A 554 0.90 -15.06 6.56
CA GLY A 554 1.12 -13.62 6.39
C GLY A 554 2.37 -13.32 5.55
N VAL A 555 3.20 -12.39 6.00
CA VAL A 555 4.41 -11.94 5.31
C VAL A 555 5.52 -13.01 5.33
N PHE A 556 6.17 -13.24 4.19
CA PHE A 556 7.41 -14.01 4.12
C PHE A 556 8.62 -13.14 4.43
N HIS A 557 9.52 -13.68 5.24
CA HIS A 557 10.81 -13.09 5.55
C HIS A 557 11.89 -13.91 4.82
N PRO A 558 12.67 -13.29 3.93
CA PRO A 558 13.64 -13.98 3.08
C PRO A 558 14.75 -14.69 3.88
N ALA A 559 15.39 -15.66 3.22
CA ALA A 559 16.45 -16.45 3.81
C ALA A 559 17.62 -15.57 4.28
N VAL A 560 17.94 -15.68 5.57
CA VAL A 560 19.10 -15.02 6.17
C VAL A 560 20.18 -16.07 6.39
N ILE A 561 21.43 -15.73 6.06
CA ILE A 561 22.58 -16.57 6.39
C ILE A 561 22.73 -16.56 7.91
N LEU A 562 22.72 -17.73 8.54
CA LEU A 562 23.11 -17.89 9.93
C LEU A 562 24.64 -17.70 10.02
N ARG A 563 25.07 -16.44 10.12
CA ARG A 563 26.45 -16.14 10.51
C ARG A 563 26.59 -16.49 11.98
N ASP A 564 27.65 -17.22 12.31
CA ASP A 564 28.00 -17.57 13.68
C ASP A 564 27.96 -16.30 14.54
N SER A 565 27.02 -16.24 15.49
CA SER A 565 26.88 -15.04 16.30
C SER A 565 28.11 -14.92 17.18
N LYS A 566 28.82 -13.80 17.10
CA LYS A 566 29.89 -13.44 18.04
C LYS A 566 29.43 -13.51 19.51
N ILE A 567 28.13 -13.51 19.79
CA ILE A 567 27.56 -13.78 21.12
C ILE A 567 27.63 -15.29 21.41
N ARG A 568 28.37 -15.70 22.45
CA ARG A 568 28.56 -17.10 22.82
C ARG A 568 27.66 -17.55 23.97
N TYR A 569 27.30 -16.64 24.87
CA TYR A 569 26.44 -16.96 26.02
C TYR A 569 25.63 -15.74 26.46
N ILE A 570 24.38 -15.97 26.87
CA ILE A 570 23.53 -15.02 27.60
C ILE A 570 22.97 -15.78 28.79
N SER A 571 23.18 -15.28 30.02
CA SER A 571 22.61 -15.91 31.21
C SER A 571 21.09 -15.72 31.29
N SER A 572 20.40 -16.52 32.10
CA SER A 572 19.05 -16.16 32.54
C SER A 572 19.08 -14.83 33.31
N PRO A 573 18.00 -14.01 33.24
CA PRO A 573 17.94 -12.74 33.95
C PRO A 573 17.97 -12.93 35.47
N TYR A 574 18.78 -12.13 36.16
CA TYR A 574 18.84 -12.08 37.62
C TYR A 574 18.78 -10.64 38.13
N LEU A 575 18.37 -10.41 39.37
CA LEU A 575 18.34 -9.07 39.95
C LEU A 575 19.73 -8.68 40.46
N ARG A 576 20.28 -7.56 39.94
CA ARG A 576 21.58 -7.02 40.34
C ARG A 576 21.37 -5.69 41.10
N ASP A 577 21.83 -5.66 42.36
CA ASP A 577 21.72 -4.53 43.31
C ASP A 577 20.29 -4.08 43.70
N ASN A 578 20.17 -3.33 44.80
CA ASN A 578 18.92 -2.87 45.46
C ASN A 578 17.96 -2.00 44.59
N ASN A 579 18.23 -1.84 43.29
CA ASN A 579 17.48 -0.98 42.36
C ASN A 579 16.56 -1.72 41.37
N LEU A 580 16.15 -2.96 41.66
CA LEU A 580 15.20 -3.74 40.85
C LEU A 580 15.56 -3.79 39.34
N ILE A 581 16.84 -4.02 39.00
CA ILE A 581 17.29 -4.13 37.61
C ILE A 581 17.47 -5.61 37.28
N HIS A 582 16.67 -6.12 36.33
CA HIS A 582 16.90 -7.46 35.77
C HIS A 582 18.13 -7.38 34.85
N THR A 583 19.12 -8.22 35.08
CA THR A 583 20.43 -8.20 34.43
C THR A 583 20.76 -9.57 33.85
N VAL A 584 21.40 -9.58 32.69
CA VAL A 584 22.01 -10.78 32.10
C VAL A 584 23.50 -10.55 31.90
N ASP A 585 24.27 -11.63 32.08
CA ASP A 585 25.68 -11.69 31.68
C ASP A 585 25.73 -12.12 30.23
N VAL A 586 26.51 -11.41 29.40
CA VAL A 586 26.69 -11.72 27.98
C VAL A 586 28.15 -11.91 27.66
N ASP A 587 28.50 -13.10 27.19
CA ASP A 587 29.84 -13.40 26.69
C ASP A 587 29.88 -13.24 25.17
N VAL A 588 30.78 -12.39 24.70
CA VAL A 588 30.90 -11.99 23.29
C VAL A 588 32.34 -12.17 22.83
N GLU A 589 32.52 -12.87 21.73
CA GLU A 589 33.79 -13.02 21.02
C GLU A 589 34.01 -11.82 20.11
N ASP A 590 35.05 -11.04 20.40
CA ASP A 590 35.41 -9.85 19.64
C ASP A 590 36.91 -9.86 19.37
N ASP A 591 37.30 -9.81 18.09
CA ASP A 591 38.68 -9.98 17.62
C ASP A 591 39.40 -11.22 18.20
N ASN A 592 38.69 -12.36 18.26
CA ASN A 592 39.13 -13.65 18.83
C ASN A 592 39.40 -13.63 20.35
N GLU A 593 38.97 -12.59 21.07
CA GLU A 593 38.98 -12.54 22.53
C GLU A 593 37.56 -12.60 23.11
N MET A 594 37.40 -13.31 24.22
CA MET A 594 36.13 -13.39 24.94
C MET A 594 35.99 -12.20 25.90
N LYS A 595 34.98 -11.37 25.69
CA LYS A 595 34.61 -10.24 26.56
C LYS A 595 33.26 -10.52 27.22
N ARG A 596 33.18 -10.31 28.54
CA ARG A 596 31.92 -10.36 29.29
C ARG A 596 31.40 -8.94 29.53
N ILE A 597 30.15 -8.70 29.18
CA ILE A 597 29.43 -7.45 29.49
C ILE A 597 28.13 -7.76 30.21
N HIS A 598 27.60 -6.77 30.93
CA HIS A 598 26.35 -6.88 31.66
C HIS A 598 25.31 -5.98 31.02
N ILE A 599 24.16 -6.56 30.71
CA ILE A 599 23.02 -5.81 30.17
C ILE A 599 21.88 -5.90 31.15
N GLY A 600 21.37 -4.74 31.57
CA GLY A 600 20.26 -4.58 32.49
C GLY A 600 18.99 -4.05 31.82
N ILE A 601 17.84 -4.23 32.45
CA ILE A 601 16.58 -3.57 32.14
C ILE A 601 15.94 -3.03 33.41
N SER A 602 15.54 -1.75 33.39
CA SER A 602 14.98 -1.09 34.58
C SER A 602 13.55 -1.55 34.89
N ASP A 603 13.20 -1.67 36.17
CA ASP A 603 11.85 -2.01 36.64
C ASP A 603 10.75 -1.10 36.08
N VAL A 604 11.07 0.20 35.88
CA VAL A 604 10.14 1.13 35.24
C VAL A 604 9.79 0.67 33.82
N LEU A 605 10.79 0.24 33.05
CA LEU A 605 10.58 -0.24 31.67
C LEU A 605 9.88 -1.60 31.66
N VAL A 606 10.22 -2.50 32.58
CA VAL A 606 9.51 -3.78 32.79
C VAL A 606 8.02 -3.54 33.05
N LYS A 607 7.69 -2.60 33.93
CA LYS A 607 6.30 -2.20 34.22
C LYS A 607 5.58 -1.60 33.01
N HIS A 608 6.29 -0.92 32.10
CA HIS A 608 5.69 -0.41 30.87
C HIS A 608 5.35 -1.54 29.89
N PHE A 609 6.12 -2.63 29.87
CA PHE A 609 5.81 -3.80 29.05
C PHE A 609 4.66 -4.62 29.62
N GLY A 610 4.50 -4.68 30.95
CA GLY A 610 3.39 -5.41 31.58
C GLY A 610 3.39 -6.92 31.27
N PHE A 611 4.56 -7.47 30.94
CA PHE A 611 4.77 -8.86 30.59
C PHE A 611 4.81 -9.76 31.82
N SER A 612 4.42 -11.03 31.65
CA SER A 612 4.74 -12.09 32.61
C SER A 612 6.25 -12.31 32.71
N GLU A 613 6.72 -13.01 33.75
CA GLU A 613 8.15 -13.27 33.97
C GLU A 613 8.81 -13.96 32.76
N TYR A 614 8.12 -14.92 32.16
CA TYR A 614 8.58 -15.65 30.99
C TYR A 614 8.59 -14.80 29.71
N GLU A 615 7.57 -13.97 29.50
CA GLU A 615 7.54 -13.00 28.39
C GLU A 615 8.63 -11.94 28.54
N LEU A 616 8.93 -11.53 29.78
CA LEU A 616 10.00 -10.60 30.08
C LEU A 616 11.37 -11.22 29.77
N GLU A 617 11.61 -12.47 30.15
CA GLU A 617 12.86 -13.18 29.82
C GLU A 617 13.07 -13.25 28.30
N ALA A 618 12.04 -13.63 27.54
CA ALA A 618 12.08 -13.67 26.09
C ALA A 618 12.33 -12.30 25.47
N ALA A 619 11.57 -11.28 25.88
CA ALA A 619 11.72 -9.90 25.42
C ALA A 619 13.12 -9.36 25.69
N PHE A 620 13.63 -9.59 26.90
CA PHE A 620 14.90 -9.07 27.33
C PHE A 620 16.05 -9.74 26.59
N SER A 621 16.01 -11.07 26.43
CA SER A 621 17.00 -11.81 25.63
C SER A 621 17.09 -11.28 24.20
N GLU A 622 15.95 -10.98 23.56
CA GLU A 622 15.97 -10.42 22.20
C GLU A 622 16.56 -9.00 22.15
N LEU A 623 16.18 -8.11 23.08
CA LEU A 623 16.73 -6.75 23.17
C LEU A 623 18.25 -6.79 23.39
N VAL A 624 18.72 -7.67 24.27
CA VAL A 624 20.13 -7.92 24.55
C VAL A 624 20.87 -8.30 23.27
N GLN A 625 20.39 -9.32 22.54
CA GLN A 625 21.04 -9.76 21.31
C GLN A 625 21.16 -8.65 20.27
N ARG A 626 20.10 -7.85 20.09
CA ARG A 626 20.09 -6.74 19.13
C ARG A 626 21.06 -5.63 19.53
N LYS A 627 21.05 -5.21 20.79
CA LYS A 627 21.94 -4.17 21.31
C LYS A 627 23.41 -4.58 21.21
N VAL A 628 23.74 -5.82 21.55
CA VAL A 628 25.09 -6.34 21.45
C VAL A 628 25.56 -6.41 20.00
N ARG A 629 24.70 -6.83 19.06
CA ARG A 629 25.03 -6.79 17.63
C ARG A 629 25.32 -5.38 17.14
N ASN A 630 24.59 -4.36 17.61
CA ASN A 630 24.87 -2.98 17.26
C ASN A 630 26.19 -2.49 17.84
N MET A 631 26.45 -2.77 19.12
CA MET A 631 27.71 -2.45 19.77
C MET A 631 28.90 -3.06 19.04
N LEU A 632 28.78 -4.32 18.59
CA LEU A 632 29.81 -4.98 17.78
C LEU A 632 30.00 -4.32 16.41
N ARG A 633 28.92 -3.86 15.75
CA ARG A 633 29.00 -3.11 14.48
C ARG A 633 29.67 -1.74 14.65
N GLU A 634 29.43 -1.09 15.79
CA GLU A 634 29.99 0.22 16.12
C GLU A 634 31.38 0.17 16.77
N GLY A 635 31.87 -1.03 17.12
CA GLY A 635 33.13 -1.22 17.84
C GLY A 635 33.10 -0.70 19.29
N LYS A 636 31.93 -0.71 19.95
CA LYS A 636 31.70 -0.14 21.29
C LYS A 636 31.02 -1.13 22.25
N LEU A 637 31.68 -2.26 22.50
CA LEU A 637 31.16 -3.25 23.45
C LEU A 637 31.33 -2.77 24.89
N GLN A 638 30.22 -2.52 25.60
CA GLN A 638 30.21 -2.01 26.98
C GLN A 638 28.92 -2.43 27.71
N ASP A 639 28.92 -2.32 29.04
CA ASP A 639 27.72 -2.52 29.87
C ASP A 639 26.60 -1.53 29.48
N HIS A 640 25.34 -1.96 29.57
CA HIS A 640 24.18 -1.15 29.20
C HIS A 640 22.96 -1.44 30.05
N VAL A 641 22.13 -0.43 30.32
CA VAL A 641 20.85 -0.63 31.01
C VAL A 641 19.74 0.00 30.18
N PHE A 642 18.83 -0.84 29.68
CA PHE A 642 17.62 -0.39 29.02
C PHE A 642 16.72 0.35 30.01
N SER A 643 16.28 1.55 29.61
CA SER A 643 15.37 2.36 30.41
C SER A 643 14.30 3.03 29.56
N SER A 644 13.24 3.52 30.20
CA SER A 644 12.17 4.28 29.53
C SER A 644 12.64 5.55 28.82
N LYS A 645 13.90 5.97 29.00
CA LYS A 645 14.51 7.07 28.23
C LYS A 645 14.86 6.68 26.80
N GLU A 646 15.10 5.39 26.54
CA GLU A 646 15.41 4.87 25.20
C GLU A 646 14.15 4.56 24.38
N MET A 647 12.95 4.67 24.98
CA MET A 647 11.69 4.51 24.28
C MET A 647 11.49 5.65 23.26
N PRO A 648 11.27 5.34 21.97
CA PRO A 648 10.98 6.35 20.95
C PRO A 648 9.70 7.13 21.26
N GLU A 649 8.72 6.47 21.88
CA GLU A 649 7.44 7.04 22.24
C GLU A 649 7.02 6.59 23.65
N LYS A 650 6.95 7.53 24.59
CA LYS A 650 6.67 7.25 26.01
C LYS A 650 5.19 6.97 26.32
N SER A 651 4.28 7.20 25.36
CA SER A 651 2.84 6.92 25.48
C SER A 651 2.49 5.44 25.28
N LEU A 652 3.38 4.64 24.70
CA LEU A 652 3.13 3.23 24.41
C LEU A 652 3.27 2.37 25.68
N SER A 653 2.47 1.31 25.77
CA SER A 653 2.54 0.29 26.82
C SER A 653 2.36 -1.11 26.24
N GLY A 654 2.63 -2.16 27.02
CA GLY A 654 2.43 -3.53 26.57
C GLY A 654 3.43 -3.96 25.50
N PHE A 655 2.96 -4.84 24.62
CA PHE A 655 3.72 -5.36 23.49
C PHE A 655 4.13 -4.26 22.48
N GLU A 656 3.31 -3.22 22.29
CA GLU A 656 3.64 -2.10 21.38
C GLU A 656 4.85 -1.30 21.86
N ALA A 657 4.98 -1.11 23.18
CA ALA A 657 6.09 -0.40 23.77
C ALA A 657 7.40 -1.18 23.64
N TYR A 658 7.34 -2.50 23.90
CA TYR A 658 8.45 -3.41 23.62
C TYR A 658 8.85 -3.38 22.13
N LYS A 659 7.87 -3.46 21.23
CA LYS A 659 8.11 -3.45 19.78
C LYS A 659 8.76 -2.14 19.33
N ALA A 660 8.29 -1.00 19.82
CA ALA A 660 8.86 0.30 19.50
C ALA A 660 10.34 0.39 19.94
N LEU A 661 10.65 -0.06 21.16
CA LEU A 661 12.04 -0.11 21.64
C LEU A 661 12.89 -1.07 20.81
N ARG A 662 12.40 -2.29 20.58
CA ARG A 662 13.08 -3.32 19.79
C ARG A 662 13.40 -2.83 18.38
N ASP A 663 12.41 -2.27 17.68
CA ASP A 663 12.56 -1.83 16.30
C ASP A 663 13.45 -0.57 16.21
N SER A 664 13.53 0.25 17.27
CA SER A 664 14.47 1.38 17.34
C SER A 664 15.93 0.97 17.42
N LEU A 665 16.21 -0.26 17.89
CA LEU A 665 17.56 -0.81 17.85
C LEU A 665 17.98 -1.21 16.43
N ASP A 666 17.07 -1.39 15.47
CA ASP A 666 17.46 -1.76 14.10
C ASP A 666 17.73 -0.55 13.18
N GLN A 667 17.42 0.66 13.63
CA GLN A 667 17.68 1.93 12.93
C GLN A 667 19.12 2.39 13.15
#